data_AF-A0A1X4I022-F1
#
_entry.id   AF-A0A1X4I022-F1
#
_cell.length_a   1.000
_cell.length_b   1.000
_cell.length_c   1.000
_cell.angle_alpha   90.00
_cell.angle_beta   90.00
_cell.angle_gamma   90.00
#
_symmetry.space_group_name_H-M   'P 1'
#
loop_
_entity.id
_entity.type
_entity.pdbx_description
1 polymer ?
#
loop_
_entity_poly.entity_id
_entity_poly.type
_entity_poly.pdbx_seq_one_letter_code
_entity_poly.pdbx_strand_id
1 'polypeptide(L)'
;ATEPGPAPDGRPLPLVVSARSPEALKRMTARMAERLRDAEPGEFYDLAHTSTVRRTTHPHRAAVLATDPQDAARQLDRLTAAEPARGAVVRTGERGGVAFVFSGNASQWPGMAADLLEREPAFRRAVEETDAALAPHLGWSVAKELAHPSPRKWQRTEVAQPVLFAVQTGLTGLLASHGVRPRAVAGHSVGEVAAAHAAGALTLEQAALVIAVRSRTQGATAGRGRMAAVGLPEARAREELLRRDGALEIAGVNSESDVTVAGDADALAAWGAELAGRGVFFRELDLDYAFHSRAMDPIREPLLDALDGLEPAPARIPFVSTVTGTELNGPELDAVYWWRNVREPVRFAEAAGLLAAEHADVLAEIGPHPVLRPYLRRTGATRVATLHRDGDGPRETAAAVAAVLAADTTTDWRHHFPRPGRVVDLPAYAWQHERYWHGTAQDRVAGTSGSGLLDHPLVGERMPAPHPVWHGTVEPQLVPWLGDHRIGDDVLMPAAAYVEMALSAGRRALDRPVEVRHLEIGRPLSVPWPDPTPVALQTAVTPDDGAVTISVREEHGGECRPVVRAQVRTLLGTAPDPLDLAALRARCDRSVDGPDFYRTCHGIGLNCGPGFQLIDRVDVGDEEALVTYRLAHTADAYTAHPVLIDAPLQATVALAGAEAESAAFLPTVFGAVRVWRTPAPTGVVHLRRRSRGANEMCWDITYADADGTVTAEID
;
A
#
# COMPACT_ATOMS: atom_id res chain seq x y z
N ALA A 1 8.42 -47.89 -2.70
CA ALA A 1 7.76 -47.20 -1.58
C ALA A 1 8.63 -47.46 -0.35
N THR A 2 9.36 -46.45 0.12
CA THR A 2 10.13 -46.53 1.37
C THR A 2 9.17 -46.36 2.54
N GLU A 3 9.28 -47.25 3.52
CA GLU A 3 8.46 -47.26 4.75
C GLU A 3 8.50 -45.89 5.47
N PRO A 4 7.42 -45.53 6.20
CA PRO A 4 7.39 -44.33 7.05
C PRO A 4 8.45 -44.47 8.15
N GLY A 5 9.63 -43.89 7.94
CA GLY A 5 10.67 -43.85 8.95
C GLY A 5 10.25 -42.95 10.12
N PRO A 6 10.63 -43.27 11.37
CA PRO A 6 10.44 -42.38 12.50
C PRO A 6 11.15 -41.02 12.29
N ALA A 7 10.70 -40.00 13.02
CA ALA A 7 11.40 -38.71 13.06
C ALA A 7 12.85 -38.94 13.52
N PRO A 8 13.85 -38.35 12.85
CA PRO A 8 15.23 -38.45 13.31
C PRO A 8 15.34 -37.81 14.71
N ASP A 9 15.74 -38.62 15.68
CA ASP A 9 16.19 -38.22 17.04
C ASP A 9 15.15 -37.66 18.03
N GLY A 10 13.83 -37.84 17.81
CA GLY A 10 12.81 -37.44 18.80
C GLY A 10 12.74 -35.94 19.09
N ARG A 11 13.31 -35.10 18.22
CA ARG A 11 13.26 -33.64 18.34
C ARG A 11 11.85 -33.12 18.04
N PRO A 12 11.39 -32.06 18.74
CA PRO A 12 10.12 -31.41 18.41
C PRO A 12 10.13 -30.87 16.96
N LEU A 13 9.09 -31.20 16.19
CA LEU A 13 8.90 -30.75 14.82
C LEU A 13 7.94 -29.56 14.76
N PRO A 14 8.20 -28.58 13.88
CA PRO A 14 7.31 -27.45 13.66
C PRO A 14 6.10 -27.88 12.81
N LEU A 15 4.92 -27.49 13.26
CA LEU A 15 3.68 -27.60 12.50
C LEU A 15 3.08 -26.21 12.34
N VAL A 16 3.03 -25.72 11.09
CA VAL A 16 2.52 -24.39 10.75
C VAL A 16 1.12 -24.48 10.14
N VAL A 17 0.19 -23.65 10.63
CA VAL A 17 -1.14 -23.44 10.07
C VAL A 17 -1.26 -21.98 9.63
N SER A 18 -1.78 -21.71 8.43
CA SER A 18 -1.97 -20.34 7.95
C SER A 18 -3.33 -20.09 7.30
N ALA A 19 -3.83 -18.86 7.38
CA ALA A 19 -5.06 -18.44 6.75
C ALA A 19 -5.11 -16.94 6.38
N ARG A 20 -6.12 -16.53 5.59
CA ARG A 20 -6.30 -15.14 5.12
C ARG A 20 -6.97 -14.21 6.15
N SER A 21 -7.58 -14.75 7.20
CA SER A 21 -8.17 -13.96 8.29
C SER A 21 -7.96 -14.62 9.66
N PRO A 22 -8.07 -13.87 10.78
CA PRO A 22 -8.02 -14.45 12.13
C PRO A 22 -9.07 -15.54 12.37
N GLU A 23 -10.29 -15.34 11.86
CA GLU A 23 -11.41 -16.28 11.98
C GLU A 23 -11.13 -17.57 11.20
N ALA A 24 -10.56 -17.42 9.99
CA ALA A 24 -10.11 -18.53 9.17
C ALA A 24 -9.03 -19.34 9.89
N LEU A 25 -8.05 -18.65 10.49
CA LEU A 25 -6.96 -19.28 11.22
C LEU A 25 -7.50 -20.09 12.40
N LYS A 26 -8.38 -19.52 13.21
CA LYS A 26 -9.00 -20.22 14.36
C LYS A 26 -9.67 -21.53 13.93
N ARG A 27 -10.45 -21.50 12.84
CA ARG A 27 -11.10 -22.71 12.29
C ARG A 27 -10.10 -23.71 11.73
N MET A 28 -9.06 -23.24 11.05
CA MET A 28 -8.02 -24.11 10.51
C MET A 28 -7.21 -24.80 11.59
N THR A 29 -6.85 -24.08 12.66
CA THR A 29 -6.16 -24.64 13.82
C THR A 29 -6.99 -25.73 14.49
N ALA A 30 -8.30 -25.51 14.69
CA ALA A 30 -9.20 -26.52 15.26
C ALA A 30 -9.32 -27.78 14.38
N ARG A 31 -9.53 -27.60 13.06
CA ARG A 31 -9.57 -28.73 12.10
C ARG A 31 -8.26 -29.51 12.05
N MET A 32 -7.13 -28.80 12.18
CA MET A 32 -5.82 -29.44 12.21
C MET A 32 -5.63 -30.26 13.49
N ALA A 33 -6.04 -29.72 14.64
CA ALA A 33 -6.01 -30.45 15.92
C ALA A 33 -6.86 -31.73 15.86
N GLU A 34 -8.05 -31.68 15.23
CA GLU A 34 -8.87 -32.87 14.97
C GLU A 34 -8.12 -33.92 14.12
N ARG A 35 -7.55 -33.51 12.98
CA ARG A 35 -6.78 -34.41 12.11
C ARG A 35 -5.59 -35.07 12.83
N LEU A 36 -4.95 -34.35 13.74
CA LEU A 36 -3.80 -34.84 14.52
C LEU A 36 -4.22 -35.82 15.62
N ARG A 37 -5.40 -35.63 16.23
CA ARG A 37 -5.94 -36.58 17.22
C ARG A 37 -6.20 -37.96 16.61
N ASP A 38 -6.61 -37.99 15.34
CA ASP A 38 -6.89 -39.22 14.60
C ASP A 38 -5.62 -39.83 13.93
N ALA A 39 -4.45 -39.20 14.10
CA ALA A 39 -3.21 -39.64 13.47
C ALA A 39 -2.45 -40.66 14.34
N GLU A 40 -1.89 -41.67 13.69
CA GLU A 40 -0.96 -42.60 14.31
C GLU A 40 0.41 -41.95 14.53
N PRO A 41 1.20 -42.35 15.56
CA PRO A 41 2.51 -41.76 15.83
C PRO A 41 3.48 -41.76 14.63
N GLY A 42 3.41 -42.80 13.78
CA GLY A 42 4.25 -42.91 12.57
C GLY A 42 3.92 -41.92 11.46
N GLU A 43 2.74 -41.27 11.49
CA GLU A 43 2.32 -40.29 10.49
C GLU A 43 2.80 -38.87 10.78
N PHE A 44 3.26 -38.60 12.01
CA PHE A 44 3.51 -37.24 12.49
C PHE A 44 4.51 -36.46 11.63
N TYR A 45 5.60 -37.11 11.23
CA TYR A 45 6.63 -36.49 10.40
C TYR A 45 6.06 -36.00 9.07
N ASP A 46 5.26 -36.83 8.40
CA ASP A 46 4.63 -36.50 7.12
C ASP A 46 3.58 -35.38 7.26
N LEU A 47 2.80 -35.39 8.36
CA LEU A 47 1.82 -34.35 8.68
C LEU A 47 2.49 -33.00 8.94
N ALA A 48 3.51 -32.96 9.81
CA ALA A 48 4.28 -31.76 10.13
C ALA A 48 5.00 -31.23 8.88
N HIS A 49 5.68 -32.10 8.12
CA HIS A 49 6.34 -31.74 6.87
C HIS A 49 5.36 -31.15 5.85
N THR A 50 4.20 -31.79 5.66
CA THR A 50 3.20 -31.32 4.69
C THR A 50 2.59 -29.98 5.11
N SER A 51 2.29 -29.80 6.40
CA SER A 51 1.70 -28.56 6.92
C SER A 51 2.66 -27.38 6.81
N THR A 52 3.95 -27.63 7.05
CA THR A 52 4.96 -26.58 7.15
C THR A 52 5.60 -26.23 5.81
N VAL A 53 5.91 -27.22 4.96
CA VAL A 53 6.73 -27.02 3.75
C VAL A 53 5.92 -27.15 2.45
N ARG A 54 4.76 -27.81 2.48
CA ARG A 54 4.00 -28.19 1.25
C ARG A 54 2.65 -27.48 1.10
N ARG A 55 2.33 -26.55 2.01
CA ARG A 55 1.10 -25.73 1.98
C ARG A 55 1.42 -24.30 1.55
N THR A 56 0.48 -23.68 0.83
CA THR A 56 0.52 -22.24 0.59
C THR A 56 0.47 -21.48 1.91
N THR A 57 1.36 -20.52 2.09
CA THR A 57 1.40 -19.66 3.29
C THR A 57 0.53 -18.43 3.13
N HIS A 58 -0.21 -18.08 4.17
CA HIS A 58 -1.05 -16.87 4.25
C HIS A 58 -0.61 -15.94 5.40
N PRO A 59 -1.09 -14.67 5.45
CA PRO A 59 -0.62 -13.69 6.42
C PRO A 59 -0.84 -14.03 7.90
N HIS A 60 -1.98 -14.64 8.24
CA HIS A 60 -2.29 -15.06 9.61
C HIS A 60 -1.77 -16.47 9.82
N ARG A 61 -0.88 -16.66 10.80
CA ARG A 61 -0.17 -17.93 10.99
C ARG A 61 -0.17 -18.34 12.44
N ALA A 62 -0.23 -19.64 12.66
CA ALA A 62 0.00 -20.28 13.94
C ALA A 62 1.08 -21.35 13.76
N ALA A 63 1.91 -21.56 14.77
CA ALA A 63 2.79 -22.74 14.78
C ALA A 63 2.89 -23.35 16.18
N VAL A 64 3.24 -24.63 16.21
CA VAL A 64 3.56 -25.37 17.43
C VAL A 64 4.83 -26.20 17.19
N LEU A 65 5.58 -26.47 18.26
CA LEU A 65 6.68 -27.43 18.26
C LEU A 65 6.26 -28.64 19.07
N ALA A 66 6.11 -29.79 18.43
CA ALA A 66 5.58 -30.98 19.08
C ALA A 66 6.40 -32.22 18.72
N THR A 67 6.44 -33.20 19.61
CA THR A 67 7.17 -34.46 19.42
C THR A 67 6.29 -35.57 18.84
N ASP A 68 4.97 -35.45 18.99
CA ASP A 68 3.98 -36.40 18.51
C ASP A 68 2.65 -35.71 18.13
N PRO A 69 1.72 -36.41 17.42
CA PRO A 69 0.46 -35.81 16.99
C PRO A 69 -0.45 -35.35 18.14
N GLN A 70 -0.48 -36.08 19.25
CA GLN A 70 -1.34 -35.77 20.39
C GLN A 70 -0.84 -34.51 21.11
N ASP A 71 0.48 -34.35 21.22
CA ASP A 71 1.08 -33.13 21.72
C ASP A 71 0.81 -31.93 20.81
N ALA A 72 0.96 -32.10 19.50
CA ALA A 72 0.63 -31.06 18.52
C ALA A 72 -0.84 -30.63 18.64
N ALA A 73 -1.78 -31.57 18.74
CA ALA A 73 -3.20 -31.29 18.89
C ALA A 73 -3.49 -30.47 20.17
N ARG A 74 -2.95 -30.89 21.33
CA ARG A 74 -3.13 -30.16 22.60
C ARG A 74 -2.58 -28.74 22.52
N GLN A 75 -1.43 -28.54 21.89
CA GLN A 75 -0.84 -27.22 21.73
C GLN A 75 -1.68 -26.32 20.80
N LEU A 76 -2.18 -26.86 19.68
CA LEU A 76 -3.08 -26.12 18.79
C LEU A 76 -4.41 -25.76 19.48
N ASP A 77 -4.98 -26.66 20.28
CA ASP A 77 -6.21 -26.39 21.05
C ASP A 77 -6.02 -25.22 22.02
N ARG A 78 -4.87 -25.16 22.73
CA ARG A 78 -4.53 -24.01 23.59
C ARG A 78 -4.50 -22.68 22.84
N LEU A 79 -4.02 -22.68 21.59
CA LEU A 79 -4.03 -21.47 20.75
C LEU A 79 -5.47 -21.04 20.38
N THR A 80 -6.40 -21.97 20.24
CA THR A 80 -7.81 -21.67 19.90
C THR A 80 -8.66 -21.24 21.10
N ALA A 81 -8.31 -21.70 22.31
CA ALA A 81 -9.02 -21.44 23.56
C ALA A 81 -8.89 -19.99 24.05
N ALA A 82 -8.11 -19.14 23.35
CA ALA A 82 -7.85 -17.75 23.71
C ALA A 82 -7.31 -17.56 25.14
N GLU A 83 -6.76 -18.60 25.76
CA GLU A 83 -5.79 -18.40 26.83
C GLU A 83 -4.61 -17.67 26.20
N PRO A 84 -4.29 -16.44 26.62
CA PRO A 84 -3.19 -15.68 26.06
C PRO A 84 -1.87 -16.26 26.57
N ALA A 85 -1.59 -17.52 26.23
CA ALA A 85 -0.26 -18.08 26.31
C ALA A 85 0.55 -17.44 25.18
N ARG A 86 1.01 -16.22 25.47
CA ARG A 86 2.32 -15.67 25.09
C ARG A 86 2.92 -16.36 23.85
N GLY A 87 2.38 -15.99 22.67
CA GLY A 87 3.00 -16.16 21.35
C GLY A 87 2.96 -17.56 20.74
N ALA A 88 1.99 -17.83 19.87
CA ALA A 88 2.23 -18.72 18.71
C ALA A 88 1.36 -18.37 17.50
N VAL A 89 0.58 -17.28 17.58
CA VAL A 89 -0.18 -16.70 16.48
C VAL A 89 0.46 -15.39 16.08
N VAL A 90 0.83 -15.25 14.81
CA VAL A 90 1.48 -14.06 14.25
C VAL A 90 0.75 -13.61 13.00
N ARG A 91 0.82 -12.30 12.74
CA ARG A 91 0.47 -11.72 11.44
C ARG A 91 1.75 -11.31 10.74
N THR A 92 1.94 -11.81 9.54
CA THR A 92 3.07 -11.49 8.66
C THR A 92 2.62 -10.51 7.58
N GLY A 93 3.49 -9.56 7.23
CA GLY A 93 3.32 -8.74 6.04
C GLY A 93 3.87 -9.46 4.80
N GLU A 94 4.00 -8.73 3.71
CA GLU A 94 4.52 -9.27 2.44
C GLU A 94 6.03 -9.50 2.47
N ARG A 95 6.77 -8.80 3.35
CA ARG A 95 8.24 -8.89 3.42
C ARG A 95 8.71 -10.16 4.11
N GLY A 96 7.98 -10.60 5.15
CA GLY A 96 8.35 -11.72 5.99
C GLY A 96 9.61 -11.46 6.82
N GLY A 97 10.09 -12.49 7.51
CA GLY A 97 11.34 -12.46 8.28
C GLY A 97 11.20 -11.89 9.70
N VAL A 98 12.25 -12.09 10.50
CA VAL A 98 12.34 -11.67 11.90
C VAL A 98 13.61 -10.88 12.13
N ALA A 99 13.50 -9.75 12.82
CA ALA A 99 14.65 -9.01 13.35
C ALA A 99 14.71 -9.18 14.87
N PHE A 100 15.93 -9.24 15.42
CA PHE A 100 16.14 -9.33 16.85
C PHE A 100 16.39 -7.96 17.45
N VAL A 101 15.71 -7.65 18.55
CA VAL A 101 15.87 -6.42 19.30
C VAL A 101 16.33 -6.77 20.71
N PHE A 102 17.58 -6.49 21.03
CA PHE A 102 18.19 -6.85 22.30
C PHE A 102 17.82 -5.82 23.38
N SER A 103 17.19 -6.29 24.46
CA SER A 103 16.73 -5.43 25.57
C SER A 103 17.88 -4.75 26.30
N GLY A 104 17.64 -3.54 26.82
CA GLY A 104 18.61 -2.82 27.65
C GLY A 104 18.54 -3.18 29.15
N ASN A 105 19.19 -2.34 29.95
CA ASN A 105 19.13 -2.39 31.42
C ASN A 105 17.68 -2.26 31.94
N ALA A 106 17.44 -2.71 33.17
CA ALA A 106 16.15 -2.82 33.86
C ALA A 106 15.25 -3.99 33.42
N SER A 107 15.70 -4.82 32.46
CA SER A 107 15.05 -6.10 32.13
C SER A 107 15.45 -7.23 33.09
N GLN A 108 16.67 -7.15 33.64
CA GLN A 108 17.26 -8.17 34.50
C GLN A 108 16.61 -8.28 35.89
N TRP A 109 16.61 -9.48 36.44
CA TRP A 109 16.12 -9.76 37.80
C TRP A 109 16.74 -11.06 38.36
N PRO A 110 17.05 -11.14 39.67
CA PRO A 110 17.64 -12.33 40.28
C PRO A 110 16.80 -13.60 40.08
N GLY A 111 17.37 -14.61 39.42
CA GLY A 111 16.68 -15.86 39.08
C GLY A 111 16.20 -15.95 37.64
N MET A 112 16.41 -14.90 36.83
CA MET A 112 16.08 -14.95 35.40
C MET A 112 16.81 -16.08 34.68
N ALA A 113 16.09 -16.80 33.82
CA ALA A 113 16.61 -17.86 32.95
C ALA A 113 17.37 -19.01 33.68
N ALA A 114 17.25 -19.12 35.00
CA ALA A 114 17.88 -20.21 35.77
C ALA A 114 17.28 -21.58 35.42
N ASP A 115 15.98 -21.61 35.14
CA ASP A 115 15.26 -22.78 34.64
C ASP A 115 15.72 -23.20 33.23
N LEU A 116 16.00 -22.25 32.34
CA LEU A 116 16.61 -22.53 31.04
C LEU A 116 18.04 -23.07 31.20
N LEU A 117 18.83 -22.48 32.10
CA LEU A 117 20.18 -22.98 32.39
C LEU A 117 20.13 -24.44 32.88
N GLU A 118 19.13 -24.79 33.70
CA GLU A 118 18.90 -26.15 34.19
C GLU A 118 18.37 -27.09 33.12
N ARG A 119 17.45 -26.66 32.24
CA ARG A 119 16.61 -27.57 31.43
C ARG A 119 16.83 -27.52 29.93
N GLU A 120 17.43 -26.45 29.41
CA GLU A 120 17.64 -26.24 27.97
C GLU A 120 19.13 -26.36 27.59
N PRO A 121 19.57 -27.50 27.01
CA PRO A 121 20.99 -27.74 26.74
C PRO A 121 21.64 -26.72 25.80
N ALA A 122 20.89 -26.21 24.82
CA ALA A 122 21.41 -25.22 23.87
C ALA A 122 21.64 -23.85 24.54
N PHE A 123 20.71 -23.44 25.40
CA PHE A 123 20.86 -22.23 26.22
C PHE A 123 22.04 -22.37 27.17
N ARG A 124 22.13 -23.50 27.90
CA ARG A 124 23.22 -23.76 28.85
C ARG A 124 24.59 -23.67 28.19
N ARG A 125 24.78 -24.35 27.05
CA ARG A 125 26.05 -24.33 26.30
C ARG A 125 26.47 -22.91 25.94
N ALA A 126 25.56 -22.11 25.39
CA ALA A 126 25.84 -20.73 25.00
C ALA A 126 26.18 -19.85 26.22
N VAL A 127 25.53 -20.07 27.37
CA VAL A 127 25.88 -19.38 28.63
C VAL A 127 27.26 -19.82 29.14
N GLU A 128 27.60 -21.10 29.09
CA GLU A 128 28.92 -21.62 29.51
C GLU A 128 30.06 -21.09 28.63
N GLU A 129 29.84 -21.00 27.32
CA GLU A 129 30.79 -20.37 26.37
C GLU A 129 30.96 -18.87 26.69
N THR A 130 29.85 -18.17 26.97
CA THR A 130 29.87 -16.76 27.36
C THR A 130 30.57 -16.56 28.70
N ASP A 131 30.37 -17.47 29.65
CA ASP A 131 31.05 -17.46 30.96
C ASP A 131 32.56 -17.62 30.80
N ALA A 132 33.00 -18.55 29.95
CA ALA A 132 34.42 -18.76 29.67
C ALA A 132 35.09 -17.52 29.07
N ALA A 133 34.39 -16.79 28.19
CA ALA A 133 34.88 -15.54 27.62
C ALA A 133 34.90 -14.38 28.62
N LEU A 134 33.94 -14.32 29.56
CA LEU A 134 33.81 -13.23 30.53
C LEU A 134 34.70 -13.42 31.78
N ALA A 135 34.87 -14.65 32.25
CA ALA A 135 35.55 -14.95 33.51
C ALA A 135 36.94 -14.31 33.63
N PRO A 136 37.80 -14.28 32.59
CA PRO A 136 39.09 -13.60 32.65
C PRO A 136 39.00 -12.09 32.92
N HIS A 137 37.93 -11.44 32.49
CA HIS A 137 37.74 -9.99 32.62
C HIS A 137 36.98 -9.59 33.89
N LEU A 138 36.15 -10.50 34.42
CA LEU A 138 35.30 -10.26 35.58
C LEU A 138 35.91 -10.75 36.90
N GLY A 139 36.69 -11.84 36.87
CA GLY A 139 37.19 -12.52 38.07
C GLY A 139 36.13 -13.34 38.82
N TRP A 140 34.95 -13.52 38.22
CA TRP A 140 33.85 -14.35 38.73
C TRP A 140 33.06 -14.96 37.55
N SER A 141 32.22 -15.96 37.84
CA SER A 141 31.45 -16.70 36.83
C SER A 141 30.00 -16.21 36.78
N VAL A 142 29.58 -15.72 35.62
CA VAL A 142 28.20 -15.34 35.32
C VAL A 142 27.27 -16.55 35.31
N ALA A 143 27.75 -17.72 34.87
CA ALA A 143 26.94 -18.94 34.89
C ALA A 143 26.60 -19.37 36.32
N LYS A 144 27.58 -19.29 37.23
CA LYS A 144 27.34 -19.58 38.66
C LYS A 144 26.42 -18.55 39.31
N GLU A 145 26.58 -17.26 38.98
CA GLU A 145 25.72 -16.19 39.50
C GLU A 145 24.28 -16.29 38.93
N LEU A 146 24.09 -16.76 37.69
CA LEU A 146 22.75 -17.07 37.15
C LEU A 146 22.09 -18.25 37.88
N ALA A 147 22.83 -19.33 38.10
CA ALA A 147 22.32 -20.52 38.80
C ALA A 147 22.00 -20.25 40.28
N HIS A 148 22.81 -19.42 40.94
CA HIS A 148 22.70 -19.11 42.36
C HIS A 148 22.79 -17.59 42.57
N PRO A 149 21.71 -16.84 42.28
CA PRO A 149 21.77 -15.39 42.28
C PRO A 149 21.95 -14.84 43.69
N SER A 150 22.76 -13.78 43.79
CA SER A 150 22.92 -12.95 44.98
C SER A 150 22.10 -11.66 44.81
N PRO A 151 20.82 -11.58 45.24
CA PRO A 151 19.89 -10.53 44.79
C PRO A 151 20.40 -9.09 45.02
N ARG A 152 21.06 -8.84 46.15
CA ARG A 152 21.62 -7.52 46.49
C ARG A 152 22.73 -7.06 45.55
N LYS A 153 23.44 -7.98 44.87
CA LYS A 153 24.56 -7.63 43.97
C LYS A 153 24.09 -7.15 42.61
N TRP A 154 22.89 -7.52 42.17
CA TRP A 154 22.38 -7.26 40.82
C TRP A 154 21.92 -5.81 40.60
N GLN A 155 21.87 -5.00 41.65
CA GLN A 155 21.71 -3.54 41.53
C GLN A 155 22.97 -2.86 40.98
N ARG A 156 24.13 -3.52 41.11
CA ARG A 156 25.41 -3.04 40.61
C ARG A 156 25.56 -3.38 39.13
N THR A 157 25.89 -2.39 38.31
CA THR A 157 25.89 -2.55 36.86
C THR A 157 26.99 -3.51 36.37
N GLU A 158 28.08 -3.61 37.14
CA GLU A 158 29.21 -4.55 36.98
C GLU A 158 28.79 -6.01 37.08
N VAL A 159 27.64 -6.29 37.70
CA VAL A 159 27.05 -7.64 37.77
C VAL A 159 25.87 -7.73 36.80
N ALA A 160 25.02 -6.72 36.78
CA ALA A 160 23.77 -6.73 36.03
C ALA A 160 24.00 -6.83 34.50
N GLN A 161 24.95 -6.08 33.95
CA GLN A 161 25.20 -6.05 32.51
C GLN A 161 25.82 -7.34 31.97
N PRO A 162 26.88 -7.92 32.59
CA PRO A 162 27.41 -9.21 32.11
C PRO A 162 26.40 -10.35 32.20
N VAL A 163 25.58 -10.37 33.25
CA VAL A 163 24.54 -11.39 33.40
C VAL A 163 23.43 -11.22 32.35
N LEU A 164 23.01 -9.98 32.06
CA LEU A 164 22.08 -9.69 30.97
C LEU A 164 22.63 -10.15 29.62
N PHE A 165 23.90 -9.84 29.33
CA PHE A 165 24.58 -10.27 28.10
C PHE A 165 24.60 -11.80 27.98
N ALA A 166 24.94 -12.53 29.06
CA ALA A 166 24.92 -13.99 29.07
C ALA A 166 23.53 -14.59 28.79
N VAL A 167 22.46 -13.98 29.32
CA VAL A 167 21.09 -14.42 28.98
C VAL A 167 20.76 -14.14 27.53
N GLN A 168 21.15 -12.97 27.00
CA GLN A 168 20.88 -12.61 25.61
C GLN A 168 21.62 -13.50 24.60
N THR A 169 22.89 -13.83 24.87
CA THR A 169 23.65 -14.80 24.06
C THR A 169 23.07 -16.19 24.20
N GLY A 170 22.68 -16.61 25.41
CA GLY A 170 21.99 -17.87 25.68
C GLY A 170 20.69 -18.03 24.87
N LEU A 171 19.82 -17.02 24.90
CA LEU A 171 18.57 -16.99 24.14
C LEU A 171 18.82 -16.99 22.63
N THR A 172 19.82 -16.25 22.17
CA THR A 172 20.22 -16.23 20.75
C THR A 172 20.71 -17.61 20.30
N GLY A 173 21.52 -18.28 21.11
CA GLY A 173 21.98 -19.65 20.88
C GLY A 173 20.83 -20.66 20.87
N LEU A 174 19.87 -20.53 21.78
CA LEU A 174 18.67 -21.36 21.83
C LEU A 174 17.82 -21.20 20.56
N LEU A 175 17.49 -19.97 20.16
CA LEU A 175 16.80 -19.68 18.91
C LEU A 175 17.57 -20.27 17.72
N ALA A 176 18.88 -20.07 17.69
CA ALA A 176 19.74 -20.58 16.63
C ALA A 176 19.75 -22.12 16.54
N SER A 177 19.61 -22.82 17.67
CA SER A 177 19.53 -24.28 17.74
C SER A 177 18.25 -24.84 17.12
N HIS A 178 17.20 -24.02 16.97
CA HIS A 178 15.97 -24.34 16.24
C HIS A 178 15.97 -23.85 14.79
N GLY A 179 17.12 -23.45 14.25
CA GLY A 179 17.25 -22.95 12.89
C GLY A 179 16.76 -21.52 12.69
N VAL A 180 16.36 -20.80 13.74
CA VAL A 180 15.96 -19.39 13.64
C VAL A 180 17.20 -18.52 13.44
N ARG A 181 17.15 -17.61 12.47
CA ARG A 181 18.20 -16.61 12.23
C ARG A 181 17.56 -15.23 12.00
N PRO A 182 18.06 -14.17 12.64
CA PRO A 182 17.55 -12.83 12.39
C PRO A 182 18.01 -12.31 11.03
N ARG A 183 17.15 -11.54 10.37
CA ARG A 183 17.45 -10.80 9.15
C ARG A 183 18.19 -9.49 9.42
N ALA A 184 18.00 -8.91 10.60
CA ALA A 184 18.69 -7.73 11.09
C ALA A 184 18.65 -7.71 12.62
N VAL A 185 19.51 -6.92 13.24
CA VAL A 185 19.58 -6.78 14.69
C VAL A 185 19.69 -5.32 15.11
N ALA A 186 19.13 -4.99 16.27
CA ALA A 186 19.41 -3.76 17.00
C ALA A 186 19.44 -4.06 18.50
N GLY A 187 20.06 -3.19 19.30
CA GLY A 187 20.03 -3.30 20.76
C GLY A 187 19.71 -1.97 21.41
N HIS A 188 19.02 -2.00 22.55
CA HIS A 188 18.80 -0.79 23.34
C HIS A 188 19.95 -0.62 24.33
N SER A 189 20.75 0.45 24.17
CA SER A 189 21.87 0.73 25.08
C SER A 189 22.85 -0.46 25.14
N VAL A 190 23.05 -1.06 26.32
CA VAL A 190 23.87 -2.24 26.57
C VAL A 190 23.49 -3.45 25.70
N GLY A 191 22.22 -3.55 25.28
CA GLY A 191 21.77 -4.61 24.38
C GLY A 191 22.51 -4.61 23.03
N GLU A 192 23.11 -3.48 22.62
CA GLU A 192 23.90 -3.42 21.39
C GLU A 192 25.12 -4.34 21.40
N VAL A 193 25.69 -4.65 22.57
CA VAL A 193 26.85 -5.55 22.65
C VAL A 193 26.46 -6.97 22.19
N ALA A 194 25.30 -7.46 22.64
CA ALA A 194 24.74 -8.74 22.19
C ALA A 194 24.31 -8.68 20.71
N ALA A 195 23.74 -7.55 20.27
CA ALA A 195 23.39 -7.34 18.86
C ALA A 195 24.63 -7.37 17.95
N ALA A 196 25.72 -6.71 18.33
CA ALA A 196 26.97 -6.66 17.56
C ALA A 196 27.61 -8.05 17.43
N HIS A 197 27.55 -8.84 18.51
CA HIS A 197 27.95 -10.25 18.49
C HIS A 197 27.05 -11.09 17.56
N ALA A 198 25.73 -10.94 17.68
CA ALA A 198 24.76 -11.67 16.84
C ALA A 198 24.89 -11.30 15.36
N ALA A 199 25.23 -10.05 15.04
CA ALA A 199 25.53 -9.59 13.68
C ALA A 199 26.86 -10.16 13.14
N GLY A 200 27.73 -10.67 14.03
CA GLY A 200 29.06 -11.12 13.68
C GLY A 200 30.11 -10.03 13.56
N ALA A 201 29.77 -8.78 13.92
CA ALA A 201 30.70 -7.67 13.93
C ALA A 201 31.69 -7.77 15.10
N LEU A 202 31.28 -8.37 16.23
CA LEU A 202 32.19 -8.74 17.32
C LEU A 202 32.25 -10.25 17.52
N THR A 203 33.45 -10.78 17.73
CA THR A 203 33.63 -12.12 18.30
C THR A 203 33.07 -12.19 19.73
N LEU A 204 32.86 -13.40 20.26
CA LEU A 204 32.35 -13.56 21.62
C LEU A 204 33.34 -12.96 22.64
N GLU A 205 34.63 -13.14 22.43
CA GLU A 205 35.72 -12.63 23.25
C GLU A 205 35.75 -11.10 23.24
N GLN A 206 35.60 -10.47 22.07
CA GLN A 206 35.52 -9.02 21.95
C GLN A 206 34.27 -8.45 22.62
N ALA A 207 33.11 -9.08 22.41
CA ALA A 207 31.87 -8.66 23.06
C ALA A 207 31.94 -8.83 24.59
N ALA A 208 32.58 -9.89 25.07
CA ALA A 208 32.86 -10.14 26.49
C ALA A 208 33.81 -9.09 27.08
N LEU A 209 34.84 -8.68 26.34
CA LEU A 209 35.72 -7.57 26.73
C LEU A 209 34.92 -6.26 26.83
N VAL A 210 34.15 -5.91 25.80
CA VAL A 210 33.33 -4.69 25.76
C VAL A 210 32.38 -4.63 26.94
N ILE A 211 31.60 -5.69 27.21
CA ILE A 211 30.63 -5.68 28.31
C ILE A 211 31.32 -5.64 29.69
N ALA A 212 32.46 -6.31 29.86
CA ALA A 212 33.20 -6.30 31.11
C ALA A 212 33.82 -4.92 31.40
N VAL A 213 34.41 -4.29 30.39
CA VAL A 213 34.98 -2.93 30.50
C VAL A 213 33.87 -1.92 30.74
N ARG A 214 32.82 -1.92 29.89
CA ARG A 214 31.68 -1.01 29.98
C ARG A 214 31.02 -1.05 31.35
N SER A 215 30.71 -2.25 31.83
CA SER A 215 30.01 -2.42 33.10
C SER A 215 30.88 -1.94 34.28
N ARG A 216 32.17 -2.29 34.30
CA ARG A 216 33.11 -1.86 35.34
C ARG A 216 33.31 -0.34 35.36
N THR A 217 33.51 0.29 34.20
CA THR A 217 33.75 1.74 34.14
C THR A 217 32.49 2.52 34.51
N GLN A 218 31.31 2.12 34.03
CA GLN A 218 30.03 2.70 34.43
C GLN A 218 29.72 2.48 35.92
N GLY A 219 30.18 1.38 36.51
CA GLY A 219 30.08 1.14 37.95
C GLY A 219 30.65 2.28 38.81
N ALA A 220 31.75 2.90 38.35
CA ALA A 220 32.39 4.01 39.05
C ALA A 220 31.57 5.31 39.07
N THR A 221 30.45 5.37 38.34
CA THR A 221 29.56 6.53 38.30
C THR A 221 28.29 6.35 39.15
N ALA A 222 28.22 5.28 39.95
CA ALA A 222 27.11 5.08 40.89
C ALA A 222 26.91 6.31 41.79
N GLY A 223 25.66 6.69 42.02
CA GLY A 223 25.27 7.84 42.83
C GLY A 223 25.52 9.21 42.19
N ARG A 224 25.99 9.27 40.93
CA ARG A 224 26.23 10.54 40.21
C ARG A 224 25.00 11.07 39.45
N GLY A 225 23.85 10.43 39.60
CA GLY A 225 22.61 10.87 38.98
C GLY A 225 21.58 9.74 38.84
N ARG A 226 20.41 10.10 38.34
CA ARG A 226 19.24 9.22 38.18
C ARG A 226 18.67 9.34 36.77
N MET A 227 17.71 8.47 36.44
CA MET A 227 17.02 8.47 35.14
C MET A 227 15.50 8.40 35.30
N ALA A 228 14.75 9.00 34.38
CA ALA A 228 13.30 8.87 34.30
C ALA A 228 12.82 8.64 32.87
N ALA A 229 11.75 7.85 32.72
CA ALA A 229 10.95 7.81 31.51
C ALA A 229 9.91 8.93 31.54
N VAL A 230 9.80 9.68 30.44
CA VAL A 230 8.95 10.88 30.34
C VAL A 230 8.14 10.82 29.05
N GLY A 231 6.82 11.00 29.16
CA GLY A 231 5.88 10.99 28.03
C GLY A 231 5.84 12.32 27.28
N LEU A 232 6.97 12.73 26.69
CA LEU A 232 7.09 13.93 25.87
C LEU A 232 7.78 13.62 24.52
N PRO A 233 7.41 14.32 23.43
CA PRO A 233 8.21 14.35 22.21
C PRO A 233 9.60 14.95 22.45
N GLU A 234 10.60 14.48 21.70
CA GLU A 234 12.00 14.93 21.83
C GLU A 234 12.14 16.45 21.78
N ALA A 235 11.51 17.12 20.80
CA ALA A 235 11.59 18.56 20.64
C ALA A 235 11.07 19.32 21.89
N ARG A 236 9.95 18.86 22.47
CA ARG A 236 9.37 19.46 23.67
C ARG A 236 10.23 19.21 24.91
N ALA A 237 10.77 18.00 25.05
CA ALA A 237 11.71 17.71 26.11
C ALA A 237 12.95 18.62 26.02
N ARG A 238 13.52 18.81 24.83
CA ARG A 238 14.67 19.72 24.62
C ARG A 238 14.35 21.16 25.02
N GLU A 239 13.19 21.69 24.62
CA GLU A 239 12.74 23.03 25.00
C GLU A 239 12.63 23.21 26.53
N GLU A 240 12.10 22.20 27.23
CA GLU A 240 11.96 22.26 28.69
C GLU A 240 13.30 22.09 29.42
N LEU A 241 14.22 21.29 28.88
CA LEU A 241 15.54 21.06 29.47
C LEU A 241 16.48 22.27 29.35
N LEU A 242 16.28 23.14 28.35
CA LEU A 242 17.01 24.42 28.24
C LEU A 242 16.86 25.31 29.49
N ARG A 243 15.74 25.19 30.22
CA ARG A 243 15.45 25.99 31.42
C ARG A 243 16.09 25.43 32.70
N ARG A 244 16.87 24.36 32.58
CA ARG A 244 17.39 23.58 33.71
C ARG A 244 18.91 23.62 33.81
N ASP A 245 19.53 24.61 33.20
CA ASP A 245 20.98 24.90 33.27
C ASP A 245 21.89 23.68 33.06
N GLY A 246 21.42 22.72 32.25
CA GLY A 246 22.13 21.48 31.97
C GLY A 246 22.07 20.41 33.07
N ALA A 247 21.33 20.59 34.17
CA ALA A 247 21.21 19.57 35.21
C ALA A 247 20.61 18.23 34.71
N LEU A 248 19.85 18.28 33.60
CA LEU A 248 19.18 17.15 32.98
C LEU A 248 19.48 17.08 31.47
N GLU A 249 19.68 15.88 30.95
CA GLU A 249 19.97 15.59 29.54
C GLU A 249 19.06 14.47 29.01
N ILE A 250 18.70 14.51 27.73
CA ILE A 250 18.02 13.39 27.08
C ILE A 250 19.02 12.24 26.97
N ALA A 251 18.67 11.10 27.57
CA ALA A 251 19.43 9.86 27.55
C ALA A 251 18.89 8.85 26.53
N GLY A 252 17.68 9.03 26.03
CA GLY A 252 17.11 8.19 24.98
C GLY A 252 15.83 8.75 24.38
N VAL A 253 15.59 8.43 23.12
CA VAL A 253 14.38 8.73 22.37
C VAL A 253 13.76 7.38 21.98
N ASN A 254 12.75 6.95 22.74
CA ASN A 254 12.19 5.60 22.62
C ASN A 254 10.95 5.55 21.72
N SER A 255 10.26 6.67 21.55
CA SER A 255 9.20 6.84 20.55
C SER A 255 9.02 8.31 20.19
N GLU A 256 8.08 8.60 19.29
CA GLU A 256 7.63 9.96 18.95
C GLU A 256 7.18 10.80 20.16
N SER A 257 6.81 10.15 21.28
CA SER A 257 6.26 10.80 22.46
C SER A 257 6.84 10.27 23.78
N ASP A 258 7.93 9.52 23.75
CA ASP A 258 8.57 8.95 24.94
C ASP A 258 10.07 9.17 24.89
N VAL A 259 10.59 9.93 25.85
CA VAL A 259 12.02 10.10 26.06
C VAL A 259 12.44 9.52 27.40
N THR A 260 13.72 9.17 27.51
CA THR A 260 14.39 8.92 28.79
C THR A 260 15.30 10.10 29.06
N VAL A 261 15.25 10.64 30.28
CA VAL A 261 16.07 11.75 30.73
C VAL A 261 16.93 11.30 31.89
N ALA A 262 18.16 11.80 31.96
CA ALA A 262 19.15 11.48 32.97
C ALA A 262 19.80 12.75 33.52
N GLY A 263 20.21 12.73 34.79
CA GLY A 263 20.92 13.86 35.41
C GLY A 263 20.79 13.91 36.92
N ASP A 264 20.86 15.12 37.48
CA ASP A 264 20.80 15.36 38.93
C ASP A 264 19.46 14.89 39.53
N ALA A 265 19.51 14.16 40.66
CA ALA A 265 18.34 13.57 41.29
C ALA A 265 17.29 14.63 41.70
N ASP A 266 17.73 15.72 42.33
CA ASP A 266 16.85 16.79 42.80
C ASP A 266 16.20 17.54 41.62
N ALA A 267 16.95 17.76 40.53
CA ALA A 267 16.41 18.39 39.32
C ALA A 267 15.37 17.49 38.63
N LEU A 268 15.63 16.19 38.61
CA LEU A 268 14.72 15.18 38.05
C LEU A 268 13.43 15.11 38.87
N ALA A 269 13.52 15.12 40.20
CA ALA A 269 12.38 15.12 41.11
C ALA A 269 11.53 16.39 40.99
N ALA A 270 12.18 17.57 40.93
CA ALA A 270 11.50 18.85 40.74
C ALA A 270 10.74 18.90 39.40
N TRP A 271 11.38 18.48 38.31
CA TRP A 271 10.72 18.41 37.00
C TRP A 271 9.59 17.38 36.96
N GLY A 272 9.79 16.23 37.60
CA GLY A 272 8.75 15.20 37.75
C GLY A 272 7.49 15.75 38.43
N ALA A 273 7.64 16.54 39.50
CA ALA A 273 6.52 17.20 40.17
C ALA A 273 5.79 18.21 39.26
N GLU A 274 6.54 19.00 38.47
CA GLU A 274 5.97 19.92 37.49
C GLU A 274 5.21 19.20 36.36
N LEU A 275 5.75 18.08 35.88
CA LEU A 275 5.11 17.25 34.84
C LEU A 275 3.85 16.58 35.37
N ALA A 276 3.90 16.05 36.60
CA ALA A 276 2.74 15.45 37.26
C ALA A 276 1.61 16.47 37.43
N GLY A 277 1.92 17.72 37.81
CA GLY A 277 0.95 18.81 37.88
C GLY A 277 0.27 19.16 36.54
N ARG A 278 0.90 18.78 35.42
CA ARG A 278 0.37 18.95 34.05
C ARG A 278 -0.25 17.68 33.48
N GLY A 279 -0.29 16.58 34.25
CA GLY A 279 -0.80 15.29 33.77
C GLY A 279 0.10 14.59 32.75
N VAL A 280 1.38 14.96 32.66
CA VAL A 280 2.35 14.30 31.77
C VAL A 280 2.95 13.08 32.45
N PHE A 281 3.06 11.96 31.71
CA PHE A 281 3.66 10.73 32.24
C PHE A 281 5.12 10.97 32.65
N PHE A 282 5.44 10.60 33.89
CA PHE A 282 6.79 10.64 34.43
C PHE A 282 6.98 9.46 35.37
N ARG A 283 8.06 8.70 35.17
CA ARG A 283 8.42 7.57 36.04
C ARG A 283 9.93 7.51 36.22
N GLU A 284 10.39 7.75 37.44
CA GLU A 284 11.78 7.50 37.81
C GLU A 284 12.11 6.01 37.65
N LEU A 285 13.27 5.73 37.08
CA LEU A 285 13.80 4.38 36.93
C LEU A 285 14.61 4.03 38.18
N ASP A 286 14.41 2.82 38.71
CA ASP A 286 15.13 2.34 39.90
C ASP A 286 16.57 1.94 39.55
N LEU A 287 17.39 2.96 39.25
CA LEU A 287 18.78 2.85 38.83
C LEU A 287 19.58 3.98 39.46
N ASP A 288 20.70 3.65 40.11
CA ASP A 288 21.59 4.62 40.76
C ASP A 288 22.63 5.23 39.80
N TYR A 289 22.22 5.44 38.55
CA TYR A 289 23.10 5.86 37.46
C TYR A 289 22.35 6.80 36.52
N ALA A 290 23.06 7.78 35.97
CA ALA A 290 22.59 8.65 34.87
C ALA A 290 23.27 8.27 33.54
N PHE A 291 22.97 7.10 33.01
CA PHE A 291 23.54 6.63 31.73
C PHE A 291 23.19 7.58 30.57
N HIS A 292 24.05 7.60 29.53
CA HIS A 292 23.84 8.40 28.31
C HIS A 292 23.77 9.91 28.58
N SER A 293 24.56 10.37 29.55
CA SER A 293 24.66 11.77 29.94
C SER A 293 26.10 12.13 30.28
N ARG A 294 26.34 13.41 30.56
CA ARG A 294 27.61 13.94 31.09
C ARG A 294 28.15 13.18 32.31
N ALA A 295 27.30 12.48 33.06
CA ALA A 295 27.76 11.66 34.20
C ALA A 295 28.75 10.58 33.76
N MET A 296 28.78 10.23 32.46
CA MET A 296 29.72 9.30 31.86
C MET A 296 31.03 9.95 31.39
N ASP A 297 31.14 11.28 31.30
CA ASP A 297 32.37 11.97 30.85
C ASP A 297 33.64 11.50 31.58
N PRO A 298 33.62 11.27 32.91
CA PRO A 298 34.81 10.81 33.63
C PRO A 298 35.29 9.40 33.29
N ILE A 299 34.49 8.61 32.55
CA ILE A 299 34.84 7.23 32.17
C ILE A 299 35.34 7.12 30.73
N ARG A 300 35.46 8.23 30.00
CA ARG A 300 35.90 8.26 28.61
C ARG A 300 37.27 7.63 28.41
N GLU A 301 38.31 8.21 29.01
CA GLU A 301 39.69 7.76 28.85
C GLU A 301 39.88 6.33 29.37
N PRO A 302 39.40 5.96 30.58
CA PRO A 302 39.48 4.58 31.07
C PRO A 302 38.80 3.54 30.16
N LEU A 303 37.72 3.92 29.46
CA LEU A 303 37.02 3.01 28.55
C LEU A 303 37.77 2.89 27.22
N LEU A 304 38.26 4.00 26.65
CA LEU A 304 39.02 4.00 25.41
C LEU A 304 40.30 3.19 25.55
N ASP A 305 41.07 3.42 26.62
CA ASP A 305 42.33 2.72 26.87
C ASP A 305 42.11 1.21 27.06
N ALA A 306 41.02 0.83 27.73
CA ALA A 306 40.73 -0.58 28.01
C ALA A 306 40.15 -1.34 26.80
N LEU A 307 39.68 -0.63 25.78
CA LEU A 307 39.21 -1.20 24.51
C LEU A 307 40.18 -0.93 23.36
N ASP A 308 41.38 -0.44 23.67
CA ASP A 308 42.45 -0.30 22.68
C ASP A 308 42.78 -1.67 22.07
N GLY A 309 42.89 -1.72 20.74
CA GLY A 309 43.07 -2.97 19.99
C GLY A 309 41.79 -3.79 19.74
N LEU A 310 40.59 -3.23 19.98
CA LEU A 310 39.35 -3.83 19.48
C LEU A 310 39.35 -3.83 17.94
N GLU A 311 39.09 -4.99 17.33
CA GLU A 311 39.10 -5.20 15.86
C GLU A 311 37.72 -5.70 15.39
N PRO A 312 36.70 -4.83 15.26
CA PRO A 312 35.39 -5.24 14.77
C PRO A 312 35.46 -5.68 13.30
N ALA A 313 34.73 -6.74 12.98
CA ALA A 313 34.63 -7.29 11.63
C ALA A 313 33.42 -6.71 10.87
N PRO A 314 33.39 -6.83 9.53
CA PRO A 314 32.17 -6.62 8.75
C PRO A 314 31.00 -7.46 9.27
N ALA A 315 29.87 -6.81 9.51
CA ALA A 315 28.63 -7.43 9.94
C ALA A 315 28.10 -8.38 8.85
N ARG A 316 27.70 -9.59 9.26
CA ARG A 316 27.16 -10.62 8.35
C ARG A 316 25.68 -10.43 8.04
N ILE A 317 24.99 -9.70 8.92
CA ILE A 317 23.60 -9.27 8.78
C ILE A 317 23.51 -7.79 9.20
N PRO A 318 22.54 -7.02 8.68
CA PRO A 318 22.35 -5.62 9.06
C PRO A 318 22.32 -5.40 10.58
N PHE A 319 23.16 -4.47 11.04
CA PHE A 319 23.19 -3.96 12.41
C PHE A 319 22.66 -2.54 12.40
N VAL A 320 21.50 -2.31 13.01
CA VAL A 320 20.91 -0.98 13.15
C VAL A 320 21.33 -0.40 14.50
N SER A 321 22.17 0.64 14.45
CA SER A 321 22.69 1.34 15.62
C SER A 321 21.64 2.25 16.23
N THR A 322 21.49 2.17 17.55
CA THR A 322 20.77 3.13 18.37
C THR A 322 21.64 4.31 18.81
N VAL A 323 22.94 4.31 18.51
CA VAL A 323 23.79 5.51 18.69
C VAL A 323 23.56 6.48 17.53
N THR A 324 23.55 5.98 16.30
CA THR A 324 23.38 6.82 15.10
C THR A 324 21.94 6.88 14.58
N GLY A 325 21.09 5.93 14.96
CA GLY A 325 19.74 5.78 14.39
C GLY A 325 19.73 5.15 12.99
N THR A 326 20.86 4.63 12.52
CA THR A 326 21.07 4.12 11.15
C THR A 326 21.75 2.76 11.14
N GLU A 327 21.75 2.09 9.98
CA GLU A 327 22.57 0.89 9.75
C GLU A 327 24.08 1.21 9.77
N LEU A 328 24.87 0.27 10.31
CA LEU A 328 26.35 0.29 10.29
C LEU A 328 26.89 -1.01 9.69
N ASN A 329 28.11 -0.96 9.13
CA ASN A 329 28.71 -2.11 8.45
C ASN A 329 29.53 -3.01 9.36
N GLY A 330 29.82 -2.62 10.60
CA GLY A 330 30.51 -3.42 11.60
C GLY A 330 31.86 -2.86 12.04
N PRO A 331 32.82 -2.52 11.14
CA PRO A 331 34.12 -1.98 11.50
C PRO A 331 34.05 -0.67 12.29
N GLU A 332 32.94 0.06 12.20
CA GLU A 332 32.69 1.27 12.96
C GLU A 332 32.49 1.03 14.46
N LEU A 333 32.28 -0.22 14.92
CA LEU A 333 32.00 -0.59 16.32
C LEU A 333 33.27 -0.64 17.20
N ASP A 334 34.17 0.32 17.02
CA ASP A 334 35.45 0.44 17.70
C ASP A 334 35.33 1.00 19.14
N ALA A 335 36.46 1.22 19.82
CA ALA A 335 36.48 1.80 21.16
C ALA A 335 35.76 3.16 21.24
N VAL A 336 35.87 4.00 20.20
CA VAL A 336 35.23 5.31 20.13
C VAL A 336 33.73 5.16 20.00
N TYR A 337 33.25 4.20 19.21
CA TYR A 337 31.83 3.86 19.15
C TYR A 337 31.30 3.42 20.51
N TRP A 338 32.00 2.55 21.23
CA TRP A 338 31.53 2.12 22.55
C TRP A 338 31.54 3.26 23.57
N TRP A 339 32.48 4.20 23.49
CA TRP A 339 32.40 5.46 24.24
C TRP A 339 31.13 6.25 23.88
N ARG A 340 30.82 6.40 22.59
CA ARG A 340 29.58 7.06 22.16
C ARG A 340 28.33 6.30 22.65
N ASN A 341 28.33 4.96 22.60
CA ASN A 341 27.24 4.12 23.12
C ASN A 341 27.01 4.29 24.62
N VAL A 342 28.03 4.63 25.42
CA VAL A 342 27.83 4.89 26.85
C VAL A 342 27.31 6.31 27.12
N ARG A 343 27.64 7.26 26.23
CA ARG A 343 27.55 8.70 26.47
C ARG A 343 26.42 9.40 25.72
N GLU A 344 26.15 9.01 24.48
CA GLU A 344 25.18 9.65 23.59
C GLU A 344 23.76 9.08 23.82
N PRO A 345 22.71 9.85 23.52
CA PRO A 345 21.33 9.40 23.72
C PRO A 345 20.97 8.23 22.80
N VAL A 346 20.24 7.24 23.33
CA VAL A 346 19.76 6.08 22.55
C VAL A 346 18.65 6.49 21.58
N ARG A 347 18.90 6.49 20.26
CA ARG A 347 17.95 6.72 19.15
C ARG A 347 17.10 5.47 18.85
N PHE A 348 16.43 4.93 19.86
CA PHE A 348 15.68 3.67 19.72
C PHE A 348 14.47 3.77 18.78
N ALA A 349 13.76 4.91 18.78
CA ALA A 349 12.61 5.12 17.91
C ALA A 349 12.99 4.99 16.42
N GLU A 350 14.09 5.61 16.03
CA GLU A 350 14.64 5.54 14.66
C GLU A 350 15.08 4.13 14.31
N ALA A 351 15.88 3.49 15.17
CA ALA A 351 16.37 2.14 14.93
C ALA A 351 15.25 1.10 14.82
N ALA A 352 14.25 1.15 15.72
CA ALA A 352 13.11 0.25 15.69
C ALA A 352 12.19 0.50 14.50
N GLY A 353 12.03 1.78 14.12
CA GLY A 353 11.31 2.17 12.90
C GLY A 353 11.98 1.64 11.65
N LEU A 354 13.30 1.81 11.52
CA LEU A 354 14.10 1.29 10.41
C LEU A 354 14.04 -0.24 10.33
N LEU A 355 14.19 -0.93 11.46
CA LEU A 355 14.03 -2.39 11.53
C LEU A 355 12.68 -2.87 10.98
N ALA A 356 11.59 -2.25 11.43
CA ALA A 356 10.24 -2.60 10.98
C ALA A 356 9.98 -2.22 9.52
N ALA A 357 10.54 -1.10 9.08
CA ALA A 357 10.32 -0.57 7.74
C ALA A 357 11.15 -1.30 6.67
N GLU A 358 12.40 -1.67 6.94
CA GLU A 358 13.33 -2.16 5.92
C GLU A 358 13.68 -3.64 6.07
N HIS A 359 13.60 -4.22 7.28
CA HIS A 359 14.20 -5.53 7.52
C HIS A 359 13.22 -6.64 7.91
N ALA A 360 12.19 -6.38 8.71
CA ALA A 360 11.31 -7.45 9.20
C ALA A 360 9.91 -7.00 9.62
N ASP A 361 8.91 -7.85 9.37
CA ASP A 361 7.54 -7.67 9.87
C ASP A 361 7.38 -8.10 11.34
N VAL A 362 8.37 -8.83 11.88
CA VAL A 362 8.37 -9.34 13.24
C VAL A 362 9.64 -8.92 13.97
N LEU A 363 9.45 -8.30 15.14
CA LEU A 363 10.51 -7.90 16.03
C LEU A 363 10.51 -8.82 17.26
N ALA A 364 11.53 -9.66 17.38
CA ALA A 364 11.72 -10.53 18.53
C ALA A 364 12.59 -9.82 19.57
N GLU A 365 11.99 -9.45 20.70
CA GLU A 365 12.71 -8.86 21.83
C GLU A 365 13.49 -9.95 22.57
N ILE A 366 14.82 -9.87 22.48
CA ILE A 366 15.75 -10.81 23.09
C ILE A 366 16.15 -10.29 24.47
N GLY A 367 15.63 -10.93 25.50
CA GLY A 367 15.91 -10.57 26.88
C GLY A 367 15.11 -11.36 27.91
N PRO A 368 15.39 -11.15 29.20
CA PRO A 368 14.72 -11.83 30.32
C PRO A 368 13.31 -11.31 30.62
N HIS A 369 12.93 -10.16 30.05
CA HIS A 369 11.61 -9.54 30.20
C HIS A 369 11.38 -8.48 29.09
N PRO A 370 10.17 -8.34 28.51
CA PRO A 370 9.98 -7.48 27.35
C PRO A 370 9.72 -6.02 27.74
N VAL A 371 10.78 -5.33 28.14
CA VAL A 371 10.78 -3.91 28.55
C VAL A 371 10.61 -2.94 27.38
N LEU A 372 10.97 -3.35 26.17
CA LEU A 372 10.85 -2.54 24.94
C LEU A 372 9.47 -2.66 24.29
N ARG A 373 8.64 -3.61 24.76
CA ARG A 373 7.29 -3.84 24.26
C ARG A 373 6.50 -2.54 24.03
N PRO A 374 6.36 -1.58 24.97
CA PRO A 374 5.57 -0.37 24.75
C PRO A 374 5.97 0.42 23.52
N TYR A 375 7.27 0.48 23.23
CA TYR A 375 7.85 1.22 22.12
C TYR A 375 7.73 0.44 20.80
N LEU A 376 8.07 -0.86 20.83
CA LEU A 376 7.93 -1.74 19.67
C LEU A 376 6.48 -1.82 19.19
N ARG A 377 5.48 -1.62 20.06
CA ARG A 377 4.07 -1.57 19.63
C ARG A 377 3.77 -0.46 18.62
N ARG A 378 4.50 0.65 18.66
CA ARG A 378 4.25 1.83 17.81
C ARG A 378 4.80 1.65 16.38
N THR A 379 5.69 0.68 16.16
CA THR A 379 6.22 0.35 14.83
C THR A 379 5.20 -0.30 13.89
N GLY A 380 4.09 -0.83 14.43
CA GLY A 380 3.11 -1.62 13.68
C GLY A 380 3.53 -3.07 13.41
N ALA A 381 4.79 -3.44 13.69
CA ALA A 381 5.31 -4.80 13.54
C ALA A 381 4.69 -5.77 14.57
N THR A 382 4.64 -7.05 14.19
CA THR A 382 4.33 -8.12 15.16
C THR A 382 5.51 -8.23 16.14
N ARG A 383 5.22 -8.47 17.42
CA ARG A 383 6.24 -8.50 18.48
C ARG A 383 6.23 -9.86 19.13
N VAL A 384 7.42 -10.43 19.32
CA VAL A 384 7.63 -11.67 20.06
C VAL A 384 8.56 -11.37 21.21
N ALA A 385 8.26 -11.87 22.41
CA ALA A 385 9.13 -11.75 23.56
C ALA A 385 9.69 -13.13 23.89
N THR A 386 10.98 -13.21 24.20
CA THR A 386 11.62 -14.49 24.53
C THR A 386 11.30 -14.98 25.94
N LEU A 387 11.19 -14.08 26.92
CA LEU A 387 10.95 -14.40 28.33
C LEU A 387 10.17 -13.29 29.06
N HIS A 388 9.56 -13.63 30.19
CA HIS A 388 8.90 -12.76 31.15
C HIS A 388 9.35 -13.11 32.58
N ARG A 389 9.27 -12.12 33.49
CA ARG A 389 9.72 -12.24 34.89
C ARG A 389 9.01 -13.34 35.69
N ASP A 390 7.75 -13.63 35.35
CA ASP A 390 6.93 -14.65 36.02
C ASP A 390 6.58 -15.81 35.06
N GLY A 391 7.40 -15.98 34.02
CA GLY A 391 7.23 -17.00 32.98
C GLY A 391 7.87 -18.34 33.34
N ASP A 392 7.40 -19.41 32.68
CA ASP A 392 8.15 -20.67 32.60
C ASP A 392 9.06 -20.58 31.37
N GLY A 393 10.37 -20.54 31.58
CA GLY A 393 11.37 -20.26 30.56
C GLY A 393 11.29 -21.23 29.38
N PRO A 394 11.34 -22.56 29.58
CA PRO A 394 11.20 -23.53 28.49
C PRO A 394 9.91 -23.35 27.69
N ARG A 395 8.77 -23.18 28.35
CA ARG A 395 7.49 -22.97 27.66
C ARG A 395 7.45 -21.64 26.89
N GLU A 396 7.97 -20.56 27.45
CA GLU A 396 7.97 -19.25 26.80
C GLU A 396 8.92 -19.18 25.62
N THR A 397 10.11 -19.77 25.74
CA THR A 397 11.06 -19.84 24.64
C THR A 397 10.56 -20.76 23.52
N ALA A 398 9.95 -21.90 23.85
CA ALA A 398 9.29 -22.76 22.84
C ALA A 398 8.18 -22.01 22.08
N ALA A 399 7.38 -21.22 22.80
CA ALA A 399 6.35 -20.37 22.20
C ALA A 399 6.96 -19.26 21.32
N ALA A 400 8.02 -18.59 21.79
CA ALA A 400 8.76 -17.60 21.01
C ALA A 400 9.36 -18.20 19.72
N VAL A 401 9.99 -19.38 19.80
CA VAL A 401 10.49 -20.12 18.64
C VAL A 401 9.35 -20.42 17.68
N ALA A 402 8.22 -20.96 18.15
CA ALA A 402 7.08 -21.26 17.31
C ALA A 402 6.53 -19.99 16.63
N ALA A 403 6.40 -18.89 17.35
CA ALA A 403 5.95 -17.61 16.79
C ALA A 403 6.90 -17.09 15.70
N VAL A 404 8.21 -17.21 15.90
CA VAL A 404 9.22 -16.81 14.92
C VAL A 404 9.21 -17.73 13.70
N LEU A 405 9.14 -19.05 13.89
CA LEU A 405 9.03 -20.02 12.79
C LEU A 405 7.73 -19.86 11.98
N ALA A 406 6.63 -19.49 12.63
CA ALA A 406 5.39 -19.13 11.94
C ALA A 406 5.61 -17.90 11.07
N ALA A 407 6.33 -16.90 11.58
CA ALA A 407 6.54 -15.64 10.91
C ALA A 407 7.52 -15.71 9.73
N ASP A 408 8.59 -16.48 9.87
CA ASP A 408 9.71 -16.48 8.95
C ASP A 408 9.47 -17.40 7.75
N THR A 409 9.09 -16.80 6.62
CA THR A 409 8.97 -17.46 5.31
C THR A 409 10.30 -17.90 4.73
N THR A 410 11.42 -17.40 5.24
CA THR A 410 12.76 -17.69 4.74
C THR A 410 13.48 -18.78 5.52
N THR A 411 12.82 -19.35 6.55
CA THR A 411 13.33 -20.46 7.35
C THR A 411 13.79 -21.61 6.45
N ASP A 412 15.05 -22.02 6.63
CA ASP A 412 15.55 -23.25 6.02
C ASP A 412 15.00 -24.47 6.77
N TRP A 413 13.91 -25.01 6.24
CA TRP A 413 13.21 -26.15 6.83
C TRP A 413 14.04 -27.45 6.84
N ARG A 414 15.19 -27.54 6.14
CA ARG A 414 16.07 -28.72 6.19
C ARG A 414 16.60 -29.00 7.58
N HIS A 415 16.66 -27.99 8.45
CA HIS A 415 17.02 -28.16 9.85
C HIS A 415 16.03 -29.06 10.61
N HIS A 416 14.73 -28.90 10.35
CA HIS A 416 13.65 -29.67 10.99
C HIS A 416 13.25 -30.91 10.20
N PHE A 417 13.36 -30.83 8.87
CA PHE A 417 13.02 -31.90 7.93
C PHE A 417 14.22 -32.24 7.04
N PRO A 418 15.24 -32.94 7.58
CA PRO A 418 16.47 -33.26 6.84
C PRO A 418 16.23 -34.21 5.66
N ARG A 419 15.10 -34.93 5.66
CA ARG A 419 14.61 -35.73 4.54
C ARG A 419 13.21 -35.27 4.13
N PRO A 420 12.85 -35.35 2.83
CA PRO A 420 11.48 -35.10 2.42
C PRO A 420 10.50 -36.04 3.13
N GLY A 421 9.41 -35.49 3.66
CA GLY A 421 8.26 -36.27 4.11
C GLY A 421 7.34 -36.61 2.93
N ARG A 422 6.53 -37.67 3.07
CA ARG A 422 5.47 -37.98 2.11
C ARG A 422 4.39 -36.90 2.21
N VAL A 423 3.86 -36.46 1.07
CA VAL A 423 2.75 -35.52 1.03
C VAL A 423 1.46 -36.27 1.42
N VAL A 424 0.79 -35.80 2.45
CA VAL A 424 -0.43 -36.41 3.01
C VAL A 424 -1.61 -35.44 3.02
N ASP A 425 -2.82 -35.97 3.10
CA ASP A 425 -4.02 -35.14 3.17
C ASP A 425 -4.10 -34.38 4.50
N LEU A 426 -4.41 -33.09 4.37
CA LEU A 426 -4.59 -32.15 5.47
C LEU A 426 -5.97 -31.47 5.30
N PRO A 427 -6.59 -30.95 6.38
CA PRO A 427 -7.92 -30.34 6.30
C PRO A 427 -8.01 -29.22 5.26
N ALA A 428 -9.11 -29.19 4.50
CA ALA A 428 -9.36 -28.15 3.50
C ALA A 428 -9.51 -26.75 4.13
N TYR A 429 -9.17 -25.72 3.37
CA TYR A 429 -9.23 -24.32 3.80
C TYR A 429 -10.63 -23.95 4.32
N ALA A 430 -10.70 -23.31 5.48
CA ALA A 430 -11.94 -22.94 6.14
C ALA A 430 -12.47 -21.61 5.60
N TRP A 431 -13.01 -21.61 4.38
CA TRP A 431 -13.62 -20.43 3.74
C TRP A 431 -14.67 -19.74 4.64
N GLN A 432 -14.71 -18.40 4.58
CA GLN A 432 -15.74 -17.57 5.20
C GLN A 432 -16.84 -17.38 4.15
N HIS A 433 -17.80 -18.30 4.09
CA HIS A 433 -18.86 -18.27 3.07
C HIS A 433 -19.81 -17.09 3.29
N GLU A 434 -19.51 -15.96 2.68
CA GLU A 434 -20.37 -14.78 2.58
C GLU A 434 -21.01 -14.70 1.20
N ARG A 435 -22.25 -14.21 1.13
CA ARG A 435 -23.04 -14.16 -0.10
C ARG A 435 -22.73 -12.89 -0.89
N TYR A 436 -21.85 -12.99 -1.88
CA TYR A 436 -21.57 -11.93 -2.85
C TYR A 436 -22.19 -12.29 -4.21
N TRP A 437 -23.42 -11.82 -4.47
CA TRP A 437 -24.11 -11.99 -5.76
C TRP A 437 -24.53 -10.61 -6.28
N HIS A 438 -24.33 -10.34 -7.57
CA HIS A 438 -24.78 -9.10 -8.21
C HIS A 438 -26.25 -9.24 -8.67
N GLY A 439 -27.11 -8.35 -8.17
CA GLY A 439 -28.50 -8.17 -8.60
C GLY A 439 -29.57 -8.91 -7.76
N THR A 440 -30.74 -8.28 -7.69
CA THR A 440 -32.01 -8.82 -7.20
C THR A 440 -32.81 -9.45 -8.35
N ALA A 441 -33.88 -10.18 -8.03
CA ALA A 441 -34.81 -10.67 -9.05
C ALA A 441 -35.47 -9.53 -9.85
N GLN A 442 -35.55 -8.32 -9.29
CA GLN A 442 -36.07 -7.11 -9.95
C GLN A 442 -35.08 -6.53 -10.97
N ASP A 443 -33.77 -6.59 -10.70
CA ASP A 443 -32.72 -6.12 -11.62
C ASP A 443 -32.68 -6.97 -12.91
N ARG A 444 -33.14 -8.23 -12.82
CA ARG A 444 -33.31 -9.12 -13.99
C ARG A 444 -34.52 -8.79 -14.86
N VAL A 445 -35.52 -8.05 -14.36
CA VAL A 445 -36.71 -7.65 -15.13
C VAL A 445 -36.53 -6.25 -15.73
N ALA A 446 -35.78 -5.37 -15.07
CA ALA A 446 -35.41 -4.06 -15.63
C ALA A 446 -34.51 -4.19 -16.88
N GLY A 447 -33.60 -5.17 -16.89
CA GLY A 447 -32.74 -5.49 -18.03
C GLY A 447 -33.40 -6.24 -19.19
N THR A 448 -34.73 -6.43 -19.19
CA THR A 448 -35.45 -7.17 -20.26
C THR A 448 -36.41 -6.29 -21.07
N SER A 449 -36.20 -4.98 -21.09
CA SER A 449 -37.00 -4.07 -21.94
C SER A 449 -36.49 -4.02 -23.38
N GLY A 450 -35.39 -4.71 -23.70
CA GLY A 450 -34.73 -4.75 -25.01
C GLY A 450 -34.05 -6.10 -25.28
N SER A 451 -33.24 -6.17 -26.34
CA SER A 451 -32.54 -7.41 -26.73
C SER A 451 -31.36 -7.80 -25.83
N GLY A 452 -30.93 -6.92 -24.91
CA GLY A 452 -29.73 -7.11 -24.09
C GLY A 452 -28.41 -6.94 -24.87
N LEU A 453 -28.49 -6.59 -26.16
CA LEU A 453 -27.36 -6.31 -27.03
C LEU A 453 -27.34 -4.82 -27.38
N LEU A 454 -26.17 -4.21 -27.20
CA LEU A 454 -25.93 -2.82 -27.56
C LEU A 454 -25.82 -2.69 -29.09
N ASP A 455 -26.76 -1.99 -29.73
CA ASP A 455 -26.73 -1.75 -31.18
C ASP A 455 -25.80 -0.60 -31.56
N HIS A 456 -25.71 0.43 -30.71
CA HIS A 456 -24.86 1.60 -30.93
C HIS A 456 -24.61 2.37 -29.62
N PRO A 457 -23.42 2.96 -29.39
CA PRO A 457 -23.12 3.68 -28.16
C PRO A 457 -24.06 4.85 -27.82
N LEU A 458 -24.60 5.55 -28.83
CA LEU A 458 -25.53 6.68 -28.61
C LEU A 458 -27.03 6.32 -28.68
N VAL A 459 -27.41 5.28 -29.44
CA VAL A 459 -28.83 4.90 -29.55
C VAL A 459 -29.24 3.85 -28.52
N GLY A 460 -28.28 3.07 -28.03
CA GLY A 460 -28.48 2.02 -27.05
C GLY A 460 -28.93 0.70 -27.66
N GLU A 461 -29.79 -0.02 -26.95
CA GLU A 461 -30.33 -1.31 -27.37
C GLU A 461 -31.71 -1.18 -28.04
N ARG A 462 -32.05 -2.15 -28.89
CA ARG A 462 -33.36 -2.22 -29.55
C ARG A 462 -34.46 -2.63 -28.57
N MET A 463 -35.55 -1.86 -28.51
CA MET A 463 -36.76 -2.18 -27.76
C MET A 463 -37.74 -3.05 -28.59
N PRO A 464 -38.53 -3.94 -27.96
CA PRO A 464 -39.58 -4.70 -28.60
C PRO A 464 -40.83 -3.81 -28.79
N ALA A 465 -40.79 -2.94 -29.80
CA ALA A 465 -41.87 -2.02 -30.16
C ALA A 465 -42.32 -2.21 -31.62
N PRO A 466 -43.58 -1.84 -31.98
CA PRO A 466 -44.10 -1.96 -33.35
C PRO A 466 -43.32 -1.17 -34.40
N HIS A 467 -42.75 -0.04 -34.01
CA HIS A 467 -41.81 0.73 -34.83
C HIS A 467 -40.39 0.58 -34.26
N PRO A 468 -39.34 0.77 -35.08
CA PRO A 468 -37.98 0.82 -34.59
C PRO A 468 -37.76 1.87 -33.50
N VAL A 469 -37.50 1.40 -32.29
CA VAL A 469 -37.23 2.23 -31.11
C VAL A 469 -36.01 1.67 -30.39
N TRP A 470 -35.08 2.54 -30.04
CA TRP A 470 -33.91 2.22 -29.23
C TRP A 470 -33.92 3.00 -27.92
N HIS A 471 -33.34 2.39 -26.89
CA HIS A 471 -33.15 2.99 -25.58
C HIS A 471 -31.72 2.82 -25.11
N GLY A 472 -31.10 3.89 -24.61
CA GLY A 472 -29.76 3.86 -24.04
C GLY A 472 -29.59 4.85 -22.90
N THR A 473 -28.81 4.48 -21.90
CA THR A 473 -28.27 5.38 -20.88
C THR A 473 -27.06 6.10 -21.44
N VAL A 474 -26.87 7.37 -21.04
CA VAL A 474 -25.60 8.06 -21.31
C VAL A 474 -24.60 7.55 -20.28
N GLU A 475 -23.53 6.89 -20.73
CA GLU A 475 -22.53 6.30 -19.83
C GLU A 475 -21.10 6.69 -20.24
N PRO A 476 -20.21 7.03 -19.28
CA PRO A 476 -18.85 7.42 -19.61
C PRO A 476 -18.05 6.34 -20.36
N GLN A 477 -18.34 5.05 -20.14
CA GLN A 477 -17.67 3.99 -20.89
C GLN A 477 -18.12 3.90 -22.36
N LEU A 478 -19.34 4.34 -22.69
CA LEU A 478 -19.90 4.27 -24.05
C LEU A 478 -19.58 5.53 -24.86
N VAL A 479 -19.55 6.69 -24.21
CA VAL A 479 -19.28 7.99 -24.84
C VAL A 479 -18.19 8.75 -24.07
N PRO A 480 -16.95 8.22 -24.01
CA PRO A 480 -15.88 8.80 -23.19
C PRO A 480 -15.48 10.22 -23.61
N TRP A 481 -15.78 10.61 -24.86
CA TRP A 481 -15.54 11.94 -25.39
C TRP A 481 -16.52 13.00 -24.87
N LEU A 482 -17.71 12.62 -24.38
CA LEU A 482 -18.79 13.58 -24.09
C LEU A 482 -18.40 14.62 -23.03
N GLY A 483 -17.62 14.23 -22.01
CA GLY A 483 -17.16 15.13 -20.96
C GLY A 483 -16.31 16.32 -21.43
N ASP A 484 -15.79 16.26 -22.66
CA ASP A 484 -15.01 17.34 -23.27
C ASP A 484 -15.86 18.29 -24.12
N HIS A 485 -17.13 17.99 -24.42
CA HIS A 485 -18.01 18.94 -25.11
C HIS A 485 -18.60 19.96 -24.13
N ARG A 486 -17.83 21.00 -23.83
CA ARG A 486 -18.12 22.00 -22.82
C ARG A 486 -18.47 23.36 -23.41
N ILE A 487 -19.55 23.95 -22.91
CA ILE A 487 -19.99 25.31 -23.22
C ILE A 487 -20.20 26.02 -21.90
N GLY A 488 -19.40 27.05 -21.62
CA GLY A 488 -19.18 27.54 -20.27
C GLY A 488 -18.58 26.45 -19.39
N ASP A 489 -19.19 26.18 -18.24
CA ASP A 489 -18.79 25.11 -17.31
C ASP A 489 -19.59 23.81 -17.50
N ASP A 490 -20.66 23.86 -18.30
CA ASP A 490 -21.60 22.76 -18.49
C ASP A 490 -21.13 21.80 -19.59
N VAL A 491 -21.35 20.50 -19.37
CA VAL A 491 -21.22 19.46 -20.39
C VAL A 491 -22.54 19.37 -21.14
N LEU A 492 -22.53 19.69 -22.43
CA LEU A 492 -23.72 19.66 -23.27
C LEU A 492 -23.64 18.50 -24.27
N MET A 493 -24.78 17.87 -24.57
CA MET A 493 -24.86 16.92 -25.70
C MET A 493 -24.60 17.68 -27.01
N PRO A 494 -23.56 17.33 -27.79
CA PRO A 494 -23.28 18.01 -29.04
C PRO A 494 -24.39 17.75 -30.05
N ALA A 495 -24.72 18.76 -30.85
CA ALA A 495 -25.71 18.65 -31.92
C ALA A 495 -25.36 17.51 -32.91
N ALA A 496 -24.06 17.33 -33.15
CA ALA A 496 -23.48 16.23 -33.91
C ALA A 496 -23.86 14.83 -33.40
N ALA A 497 -24.08 14.66 -32.09
CA ALA A 497 -24.52 13.37 -31.56
C ALA A 497 -25.95 13.04 -32.00
N TYR A 498 -26.85 14.02 -32.07
CA TYR A 498 -28.21 13.80 -32.56
C TYR A 498 -28.25 13.47 -34.05
N VAL A 499 -27.35 14.09 -34.84
CA VAL A 499 -27.16 13.76 -36.26
C VAL A 499 -26.75 12.29 -36.41
N GLU A 500 -25.75 11.84 -35.65
CA GLU A 500 -25.31 10.45 -35.66
C GLU A 500 -26.40 9.50 -35.14
N MET A 501 -27.14 9.86 -34.10
CA MET A 501 -28.28 9.06 -33.63
C MET A 501 -29.34 8.87 -34.74
N ALA A 502 -29.67 9.94 -35.48
CA ALA A 502 -30.62 9.87 -36.59
C ALA A 502 -30.08 9.03 -37.76
N LEU A 503 -28.82 9.22 -38.17
CA LEU A 503 -28.16 8.40 -39.21
C LEU A 503 -28.13 6.91 -38.82
N SER A 504 -27.69 6.63 -37.59
CA SER A 504 -27.48 5.30 -37.05
C SER A 504 -28.80 4.54 -36.87
N ALA A 505 -29.84 5.21 -36.33
CA ALA A 505 -31.17 4.64 -36.19
C ALA A 505 -31.87 4.47 -37.55
N GLY A 506 -31.78 5.47 -38.44
CA GLY A 506 -32.36 5.41 -39.78
C GLY A 506 -31.79 4.29 -40.63
N ARG A 507 -30.45 4.13 -40.61
CA ARG A 507 -29.78 3.03 -41.31
C ARG A 507 -30.24 1.65 -40.84
N ARG A 508 -30.43 1.48 -39.52
CA ARG A 508 -30.91 0.23 -38.92
C ARG A 508 -32.41 0.00 -39.14
N ALA A 509 -33.20 1.07 -39.21
CA ALA A 509 -34.64 0.99 -39.46
C ALA A 509 -34.97 0.66 -40.92
N LEU A 510 -34.22 1.23 -41.87
CA LEU A 510 -34.45 1.08 -43.31
C LEU A 510 -33.52 0.06 -44.00
N ASP A 511 -32.54 -0.48 -43.27
CA ASP A 511 -31.51 -1.43 -43.75
C ASP A 511 -30.75 -0.95 -45.00
N ARG A 512 -30.49 0.37 -45.07
CA ARG A 512 -29.83 1.05 -46.19
C ARG A 512 -29.09 2.30 -45.71
N PRO A 513 -28.09 2.82 -46.45
CA PRO A 513 -27.57 4.15 -46.20
C PRO A 513 -28.69 5.20 -46.25
N VAL A 514 -28.67 6.14 -45.32
CA VAL A 514 -29.69 7.19 -45.20
C VAL A 514 -29.06 8.57 -45.21
N GLU A 515 -29.83 9.57 -45.62
CA GLU A 515 -29.57 10.96 -45.29
C GLU A 515 -30.58 11.43 -44.24
N VAL A 516 -30.13 12.32 -43.37
CA VAL A 516 -30.98 13.01 -42.40
C VAL A 516 -31.43 14.33 -43.02
N ARG A 517 -32.68 14.73 -42.83
CA ARG A 517 -33.23 16.00 -43.27
C ARG A 517 -34.05 16.64 -42.16
N HIS A 518 -34.12 17.97 -42.20
CA HIS A 518 -34.98 18.76 -41.31
C HIS A 518 -34.76 18.39 -39.83
N LEU A 519 -33.50 18.18 -39.43
CA LEU A 519 -33.19 17.89 -38.03
C LEU A 519 -33.27 19.20 -37.25
N GLU A 520 -34.19 19.27 -36.30
CA GLU A 520 -34.45 20.42 -35.44
C GLU A 520 -34.25 20.02 -33.99
N ILE A 521 -33.43 20.80 -33.27
CA ILE A 521 -33.10 20.62 -31.86
C ILE A 521 -33.89 21.65 -31.06
N GLY A 522 -34.89 21.19 -30.30
CA GLY A 522 -35.80 22.08 -29.57
C GLY A 522 -35.18 22.70 -28.31
N ARG A 523 -34.16 22.08 -27.73
CA ARG A 523 -33.40 22.62 -26.59
C ARG A 523 -32.02 21.96 -26.47
N PRO A 524 -31.02 22.67 -25.91
CA PRO A 524 -29.78 22.04 -25.49
C PRO A 524 -30.04 21.04 -24.36
N LEU A 525 -29.26 19.96 -24.33
CA LEU A 525 -29.30 18.97 -23.25
C LEU A 525 -28.02 19.07 -22.44
N SER A 526 -28.14 19.53 -21.19
CA SER A 526 -27.06 19.45 -20.22
C SER A 526 -27.00 18.04 -19.63
N VAL A 527 -25.80 17.49 -19.57
CA VAL A 527 -25.54 16.13 -19.09
C VAL A 527 -24.70 16.24 -17.81
N PRO A 528 -25.20 15.77 -16.66
CA PRO A 528 -24.39 15.71 -15.44
C PRO A 528 -23.15 14.85 -15.69
N TRP A 529 -21.96 15.39 -15.39
CA TRP A 529 -20.70 14.70 -15.61
C TRP A 529 -19.78 14.84 -14.39
N PRO A 530 -19.08 13.77 -13.95
CA PRO A 530 -18.90 12.46 -14.60
C PRO A 530 -20.02 11.44 -14.33
N ASP A 531 -21.11 11.85 -13.69
CA ASP A 531 -22.21 10.97 -13.30
C ASP A 531 -23.51 11.25 -14.08
N PRO A 532 -23.63 10.76 -15.34
CA PRO A 532 -24.81 10.96 -16.19
C PRO A 532 -25.99 10.03 -15.84
N THR A 533 -25.94 9.31 -14.72
CA THR A 533 -26.93 8.29 -14.31
C THR A 533 -28.40 8.66 -14.55
N PRO A 534 -28.88 9.90 -14.32
CA PRO A 534 -30.29 10.20 -14.49
C PRO A 534 -30.71 10.43 -15.96
N VAL A 535 -29.75 10.55 -16.90
CA VAL A 535 -30.00 10.85 -18.32
C VAL A 535 -30.08 9.58 -19.15
N ALA A 536 -31.23 9.37 -19.79
CA ALA A 536 -31.42 8.32 -20.77
C ALA A 536 -32.07 8.85 -22.05
N LEU A 537 -31.68 8.26 -23.17
CA LEU A 537 -32.12 8.63 -24.51
C LEU A 537 -33.03 7.54 -25.07
N GLN A 538 -33.99 7.98 -25.88
CA GLN A 538 -34.84 7.09 -26.66
C GLN A 538 -34.94 7.63 -28.08
N THR A 539 -34.58 6.82 -29.06
CA THR A 539 -34.66 7.18 -30.48
C THR A 539 -35.71 6.33 -31.15
N ALA A 540 -36.71 6.96 -31.77
CA ALA A 540 -37.77 6.28 -32.50
C ALA A 540 -37.71 6.67 -33.98
N VAL A 541 -37.90 5.71 -34.88
CA VAL A 541 -38.01 5.91 -36.33
C VAL A 541 -39.33 5.34 -36.81
N THR A 542 -40.14 6.14 -37.48
CA THR A 542 -41.35 5.69 -38.18
C THR A 542 -40.97 5.33 -39.62
N PRO A 543 -40.99 4.05 -40.02
CA PRO A 543 -40.47 3.66 -41.34
C PRO A 543 -41.29 4.18 -42.53
N ASP A 544 -42.59 4.42 -42.34
CA ASP A 544 -43.51 4.77 -43.42
C ASP A 544 -43.26 6.19 -43.99
N ASP A 545 -42.93 7.15 -43.12
CA ASP A 545 -42.66 8.54 -43.48
C ASP A 545 -41.23 8.98 -43.18
N GLY A 546 -40.44 8.10 -42.56
CA GLY A 546 -39.05 8.36 -42.17
C GLY A 546 -38.91 9.29 -40.97
N ALA A 547 -39.98 9.61 -40.23
CA ALA A 547 -39.89 10.52 -39.10
C ALA A 547 -38.99 9.94 -37.99
N VAL A 548 -38.07 10.75 -37.47
CA VAL A 548 -37.21 10.42 -36.33
C VAL A 548 -37.52 11.34 -35.18
N THR A 549 -37.71 10.76 -33.99
CA THR A 549 -37.82 11.51 -32.74
C THR A 549 -36.77 11.01 -31.75
N ILE A 550 -36.00 11.93 -31.19
CA ILE A 550 -35.09 11.65 -30.07
C ILE A 550 -35.68 12.30 -28.83
N SER A 551 -35.90 11.48 -27.81
CA SER A 551 -36.47 11.87 -26.52
C SER A 551 -35.47 11.64 -25.40
N VAL A 552 -35.54 12.48 -24.37
CA VAL A 552 -34.67 12.41 -23.19
C VAL A 552 -35.53 12.22 -21.95
N ARG A 553 -35.05 11.37 -21.04
CA ARG A 553 -35.49 11.28 -19.65
C ARG A 553 -34.33 11.74 -18.77
N GLU A 554 -34.56 12.72 -17.90
CA GLU A 554 -33.53 13.33 -17.04
C GLU A 554 -33.66 12.93 -15.56
N GLU A 555 -34.61 12.07 -15.21
CA GLU A 555 -34.80 11.56 -13.85
C GLU A 555 -35.27 10.09 -13.90
N HIS A 556 -34.87 9.28 -12.92
CA HIS A 556 -35.30 7.89 -12.84
C HIS A 556 -36.82 7.81 -12.63
N GLY A 557 -37.54 7.13 -13.53
CA GLY A 557 -38.99 7.05 -13.51
C GLY A 557 -39.72 8.29 -14.06
N GLY A 558 -38.99 9.31 -14.53
CA GLY A 558 -39.57 10.49 -15.18
C GLY A 558 -40.05 10.23 -16.62
N GLU A 559 -40.78 11.20 -17.19
CA GLU A 559 -41.30 11.13 -18.56
C GLU A 559 -40.20 11.36 -19.61
N CYS A 560 -40.19 10.56 -20.68
CA CYS A 560 -39.38 10.83 -21.88
C CYS A 560 -39.99 11.99 -22.67
N ARG A 561 -39.23 13.07 -22.88
CA ARG A 561 -39.68 14.26 -23.63
C ARG A 561 -38.92 14.41 -24.95
N PRO A 562 -39.60 14.67 -26.09
CA PRO A 562 -38.92 14.86 -27.37
C PRO A 562 -38.06 16.12 -27.34
N VAL A 563 -36.80 15.99 -27.75
CA VAL A 563 -35.83 17.10 -27.86
C VAL A 563 -35.34 17.32 -29.28
N VAL A 564 -35.40 16.28 -30.13
CA VAL A 564 -35.08 16.39 -31.56
C VAL A 564 -36.18 15.77 -32.40
N ARG A 565 -36.48 16.44 -33.51
CA ARG A 565 -37.29 15.91 -34.61
C ARG A 565 -36.46 15.97 -35.89
N ALA A 566 -36.51 14.91 -36.67
CA ALA A 566 -35.84 14.85 -37.97
C ALA A 566 -36.61 13.93 -38.92
N GLN A 567 -36.14 13.84 -40.16
CA GLN A 567 -36.59 12.85 -41.12
C GLN A 567 -35.39 12.11 -41.69
N VAL A 568 -35.48 10.79 -41.86
CA VAL A 568 -34.50 9.98 -42.57
C VAL A 568 -35.11 9.45 -43.86
N ARG A 569 -34.32 9.43 -44.92
CA ARG A 569 -34.67 8.76 -46.18
C ARG A 569 -33.46 8.05 -46.74
N THR A 570 -33.67 7.05 -47.59
CA THR A 570 -32.56 6.36 -48.26
C THR A 570 -31.70 7.36 -49.04
N LEU A 571 -30.38 7.30 -48.83
CA LEU A 571 -29.42 8.10 -49.58
C LEU A 571 -29.29 7.53 -51.00
N LEU A 572 -29.87 8.22 -51.97
CA LEU A 572 -29.86 7.82 -53.38
C LEU A 572 -28.82 8.59 -54.23
N GLY A 573 -28.38 9.76 -53.76
CA GLY A 573 -27.39 10.58 -54.46
C GLY A 573 -25.99 9.98 -54.35
N THR A 574 -25.17 10.16 -55.39
CA THR A 574 -23.73 9.86 -55.36
C THR A 574 -22.96 10.99 -54.71
N ALA A 575 -21.75 10.70 -54.21
CA ALA A 575 -20.87 11.72 -53.68
C ALA A 575 -20.55 12.77 -54.78
N PRO A 576 -20.42 14.06 -54.42
CA PRO A 576 -19.94 15.11 -55.33
C PRO A 576 -18.53 14.84 -55.85
N ASP A 577 -18.13 15.59 -56.88
CA ASP A 577 -16.75 15.58 -57.37
C ASP A 577 -15.76 16.03 -56.27
N PRO A 578 -14.52 15.52 -56.26
CA PRO A 578 -13.50 15.92 -55.30
C PRO A 578 -13.25 17.43 -55.26
N LEU A 579 -13.00 17.96 -54.06
CA LEU A 579 -12.65 19.36 -53.85
C LEU A 579 -11.26 19.69 -54.43
N ASP A 580 -11.16 20.79 -55.18
CA ASP A 580 -9.87 21.37 -55.56
C ASP A 580 -9.27 22.14 -54.37
N LEU A 581 -8.53 21.41 -53.53
CA LEU A 581 -7.94 21.95 -52.31
C LEU A 581 -6.91 23.06 -52.58
N ALA A 582 -6.24 23.04 -53.73
CA ALA A 582 -5.27 24.08 -54.09
C ALA A 582 -5.99 25.38 -54.44
N ALA A 583 -7.06 25.30 -55.24
CA ALA A 583 -7.89 26.45 -55.57
C ALA A 583 -8.62 27.01 -54.34
N LEU A 584 -9.07 26.15 -53.42
CA LEU A 584 -9.68 26.55 -52.14
C LEU A 584 -8.69 27.33 -51.27
N ARG A 585 -7.49 26.78 -51.03
CA ARG A 585 -6.45 27.46 -50.23
C ARG A 585 -6.01 28.79 -50.83
N ALA A 586 -5.98 28.91 -52.16
CA ALA A 586 -5.63 30.16 -52.83
C ALA A 586 -6.64 31.30 -52.61
N ARG A 587 -7.88 30.98 -52.19
CA ARG A 587 -8.91 31.97 -51.86
C ARG A 587 -8.91 32.38 -50.38
N CYS A 588 -8.15 31.67 -49.55
CA CYS A 588 -7.96 32.03 -48.14
C CYS A 588 -6.77 32.97 -47.99
N ASP A 589 -7.00 34.15 -47.43
CA ASP A 589 -5.98 35.20 -47.24
C ASP A 589 -5.40 35.22 -45.81
N ARG A 590 -6.05 34.53 -44.87
CA ARG A 590 -5.64 34.40 -43.48
C ARG A 590 -5.56 32.93 -43.06
N SER A 591 -4.69 32.65 -42.10
CA SER A 591 -4.53 31.31 -41.51
C SER A 591 -4.39 31.44 -40.01
N VAL A 592 -5.10 30.59 -39.27
CA VAL A 592 -5.08 30.51 -37.80
C VAL A 592 -4.69 29.08 -37.43
N ASP A 593 -3.71 28.91 -36.56
CA ASP A 593 -3.36 27.59 -36.04
C ASP A 593 -4.39 27.12 -35.00
N GLY A 594 -4.45 25.80 -34.77
CA GLY A 594 -5.37 25.18 -33.82
C GLY A 594 -5.32 25.79 -32.42
N PRO A 595 -4.14 25.90 -31.79
CA PRO A 595 -4.02 26.50 -30.46
C PRO A 595 -4.60 27.91 -30.36
N ASP A 596 -4.30 28.78 -31.32
CA ASP A 596 -4.79 30.16 -31.35
C ASP A 596 -6.30 30.23 -31.61
N PHE A 597 -6.80 29.35 -32.47
CA PHE A 597 -8.23 29.18 -32.72
C PHE A 597 -8.98 28.78 -31.43
N TYR A 598 -8.51 27.76 -30.70
CA TYR A 598 -9.15 27.31 -29.47
C TYR A 598 -9.06 28.32 -28.32
N ARG A 599 -8.00 29.14 -28.26
CA ARG A 599 -7.96 30.28 -27.33
C ARG A 599 -9.07 31.29 -27.61
N THR A 600 -9.37 31.55 -28.89
CA THR A 600 -10.49 32.42 -29.29
C THR A 600 -11.84 31.81 -28.90
N CYS A 601 -12.06 30.52 -29.16
CA CYS A 601 -13.28 29.80 -28.76
C CYS A 601 -13.53 29.86 -27.25
N HIS A 602 -12.48 29.64 -26.44
CA HIS A 602 -12.59 29.73 -24.98
C HIS A 602 -12.94 31.15 -24.53
N GLY A 603 -12.43 32.19 -25.20
CA GLY A 603 -12.73 33.58 -24.90
C GLY A 603 -14.21 33.96 -25.05
N ILE A 604 -14.98 33.19 -25.83
CA ILE A 604 -16.42 33.42 -26.09
C ILE A 604 -17.32 32.35 -25.43
N GLY A 605 -16.76 31.47 -24.59
CA GLY A 605 -17.51 30.46 -23.83
C GLY A 605 -17.63 29.09 -24.49
N LEU A 606 -16.97 28.84 -25.63
CA LEU A 606 -16.85 27.51 -26.24
C LEU A 606 -15.62 26.80 -25.66
N ASN A 607 -15.77 26.24 -24.46
CA ASN A 607 -14.69 25.70 -23.63
C ASN A 607 -14.42 24.22 -23.89
N CYS A 608 -14.52 23.77 -25.14
CA CYS A 608 -14.32 22.37 -25.51
C CYS A 608 -12.97 21.84 -25.01
N GLY A 609 -13.00 20.71 -24.30
CA GLY A 609 -11.84 20.00 -23.78
C GLY A 609 -11.04 19.27 -24.86
N PRO A 610 -9.91 18.64 -24.51
CA PRO A 610 -8.95 18.09 -25.48
C PRO A 610 -9.56 17.11 -26.49
N GLY A 611 -10.55 16.32 -26.09
CA GLY A 611 -11.25 15.38 -26.97
C GLY A 611 -11.98 16.04 -28.14
N PHE A 612 -12.41 17.31 -28.01
CA PHE A 612 -13.10 18.08 -29.06
C PHE A 612 -12.19 19.06 -29.81
N GLN A 613 -10.91 19.13 -29.45
CA GLN A 613 -9.94 20.05 -30.06
C GLN A 613 -9.25 19.43 -31.29
N LEU A 614 -10.02 19.11 -32.33
CA LEU A 614 -9.52 18.39 -33.52
C LEU A 614 -8.86 19.27 -34.57
N ILE A 615 -9.08 20.59 -34.53
CA ILE A 615 -8.65 21.51 -35.59
C ILE A 615 -7.15 21.79 -35.47
N ASP A 616 -6.39 21.44 -36.50
CA ASP A 616 -4.97 21.77 -36.63
C ASP A 616 -4.76 23.19 -37.16
N ARG A 617 -5.59 23.58 -38.14
CA ARG A 617 -5.47 24.84 -38.86
C ARG A 617 -6.79 25.23 -39.49
N VAL A 618 -7.09 26.53 -39.47
CA VAL A 618 -8.20 27.16 -40.18
C VAL A 618 -7.65 28.18 -41.16
N ASP A 619 -7.78 27.92 -42.45
CA ASP A 619 -7.53 28.89 -43.51
C ASP A 619 -8.83 29.62 -43.82
N VAL A 620 -8.82 30.95 -43.73
CA VAL A 620 -10.01 31.79 -43.80
C VAL A 620 -9.98 32.65 -45.06
N GLY A 621 -11.06 32.62 -45.84
CA GLY A 621 -11.37 33.58 -46.89
C GLY A 621 -12.52 34.51 -46.49
N ASP A 622 -13.17 35.15 -47.46
CA ASP A 622 -14.22 36.14 -47.22
C ASP A 622 -15.52 35.51 -46.67
N GLU A 623 -16.04 34.51 -47.38
CA GLU A 623 -17.31 33.81 -47.06
C GLU A 623 -17.10 32.30 -46.82
N GLU A 624 -15.85 31.86 -46.71
CA GLU A 624 -15.51 30.44 -46.63
C GLU A 624 -14.27 30.18 -45.77
N ALA A 625 -14.17 28.97 -45.20
CA ALA A 625 -12.95 28.49 -44.54
C ALA A 625 -12.61 27.07 -44.96
N LEU A 626 -11.32 26.77 -44.96
CA LEU A 626 -10.79 25.42 -45.11
C LEU A 626 -10.13 25.00 -43.79
N VAL A 627 -10.67 23.96 -43.18
CA VAL A 627 -10.24 23.44 -41.88
C VAL A 627 -9.49 22.14 -42.09
N THR A 628 -8.32 22.00 -41.49
CA THR A 628 -7.63 20.71 -41.39
C THR A 628 -7.84 20.15 -40.00
N TYR A 629 -8.21 18.86 -39.89
CA TYR A 629 -8.48 18.22 -38.61
C TYR A 629 -7.74 16.90 -38.44
N ARG A 630 -7.53 16.52 -37.18
CA ARG A 630 -6.98 15.22 -36.77
C ARG A 630 -7.73 14.67 -35.56
N LEU A 631 -8.38 13.53 -35.72
CA LEU A 631 -8.95 12.71 -34.67
C LEU A 631 -7.93 11.65 -34.21
N ALA A 632 -7.66 11.60 -32.91
CA ALA A 632 -6.63 10.73 -32.33
C ALA A 632 -6.99 9.23 -32.28
N HIS A 633 -8.26 8.88 -32.48
CA HIS A 633 -8.76 7.51 -32.39
C HIS A 633 -9.84 7.24 -33.45
N THR A 634 -9.89 6.03 -34.00
CA THR A 634 -11.01 5.59 -34.82
C THR A 634 -12.16 5.14 -33.92
N ALA A 635 -13.38 5.25 -34.43
CA ALA A 635 -14.56 4.81 -33.70
C ALA A 635 -15.45 4.00 -34.65
N ASP A 636 -15.17 2.69 -34.73
CA ASP A 636 -15.74 1.77 -35.73
C ASP A 636 -17.27 1.60 -35.62
N ALA A 637 -17.87 2.08 -34.53
CA ALA A 637 -19.31 1.96 -34.28
C ALA A 637 -20.17 3.05 -34.95
N TYR A 638 -19.58 4.16 -35.40
CA TYR A 638 -20.30 5.36 -35.83
C TYR A 638 -20.36 5.52 -37.35
N THR A 639 -21.45 6.08 -37.87
CA THR A 639 -21.55 6.43 -39.31
C THR A 639 -20.61 7.59 -39.63
N ALA A 640 -20.62 8.61 -38.78
CA ALA A 640 -19.56 9.61 -38.66
C ALA A 640 -19.44 10.02 -37.18
N HIS A 641 -18.20 10.08 -36.67
CA HIS A 641 -18.00 10.30 -35.24
C HIS A 641 -18.49 11.70 -34.83
N PRO A 642 -19.28 11.85 -33.74
CA PRO A 642 -19.84 13.15 -33.33
C PRO A 642 -18.79 14.24 -33.12
N VAL A 643 -17.63 13.90 -32.54
CA VAL A 643 -16.52 14.85 -32.35
C VAL A 643 -16.00 15.39 -33.68
N LEU A 644 -15.97 14.55 -34.72
CA LEU A 644 -15.52 14.94 -36.06
C LEU A 644 -16.55 15.84 -36.73
N ILE A 645 -17.84 15.49 -36.63
CA ILE A 645 -18.95 16.29 -37.17
C ILE A 645 -19.02 17.67 -36.48
N ASP A 646 -18.66 17.73 -35.20
CA ASP A 646 -18.71 18.96 -34.42
C ASP A 646 -17.57 19.93 -34.75
N ALA A 647 -16.39 19.43 -35.13
CA ALA A 647 -15.20 20.25 -35.39
C ALA A 647 -15.47 21.46 -36.31
N PRO A 648 -16.07 21.33 -37.51
CA PRO A 648 -16.35 22.51 -38.32
C PRO A 648 -17.45 23.41 -37.75
N LEU A 649 -18.37 22.90 -36.92
CA LEU A 649 -19.36 23.76 -36.25
C LEU A 649 -18.67 24.77 -35.33
N GLN A 650 -17.57 24.35 -34.68
CA GLN A 650 -16.69 25.24 -33.92
C GLN A 650 -16.00 26.25 -34.84
N ALA A 651 -15.52 25.82 -36.01
CA ALA A 651 -14.77 26.67 -36.97
C ALA A 651 -15.57 27.86 -37.52
N THR A 652 -16.90 27.85 -37.40
CA THR A 652 -17.76 29.01 -37.73
C THR A 652 -17.35 30.28 -36.99
N VAL A 653 -16.75 30.15 -35.79
CA VAL A 653 -16.17 31.27 -35.02
C VAL A 653 -15.11 32.05 -35.81
N ALA A 654 -14.27 31.35 -36.59
CA ALA A 654 -13.20 31.99 -37.37
C ALA A 654 -13.73 32.90 -38.49
N LEU A 655 -14.97 32.66 -38.94
CA LEU A 655 -15.66 33.41 -39.99
C LEU A 655 -16.64 34.46 -39.44
N ALA A 656 -16.86 34.50 -38.12
CA ALA A 656 -17.74 35.47 -37.48
C ALA A 656 -17.11 36.87 -37.33
N GLY A 657 -15.78 36.99 -37.37
CA GLY A 657 -15.04 38.25 -37.30
C GLY A 657 -15.00 38.91 -35.92
N ALA A 658 -14.34 40.07 -35.80
CA ALA A 658 -14.19 40.81 -34.53
C ALA A 658 -15.50 41.39 -33.96
N GLU A 659 -16.60 41.37 -34.72
CA GLU A 659 -17.94 41.77 -34.25
C GLU A 659 -18.68 40.65 -33.48
N ALA A 660 -18.03 39.51 -33.21
CA ALA A 660 -18.57 38.43 -32.38
C ALA A 660 -18.56 38.75 -30.86
N GLU A 661 -18.64 40.03 -30.49
CA GLU A 661 -18.81 40.44 -29.09
C GLU A 661 -20.23 40.10 -28.63
N SER A 662 -20.44 38.85 -28.18
CA SER A 662 -21.23 38.45 -26.99
C SER A 662 -22.11 37.19 -27.09
N ALA A 663 -22.12 36.41 -28.17
CA ALA A 663 -22.89 35.15 -28.17
C ALA A 663 -22.25 34.02 -29.00
N ALA A 664 -21.90 32.92 -28.33
CA ALA A 664 -21.63 31.65 -28.99
C ALA A 664 -22.93 31.13 -29.64
N PHE A 665 -22.90 30.82 -30.94
CA PHE A 665 -24.03 30.20 -31.63
C PHE A 665 -24.02 28.69 -31.37
N LEU A 666 -25.18 28.13 -31.04
CA LEU A 666 -25.38 26.68 -30.97
C LEU A 666 -26.06 26.18 -32.24
N PRO A 667 -25.68 25.02 -32.78
CA PRO A 667 -26.41 24.42 -33.89
C PRO A 667 -27.82 24.00 -33.45
N THR A 668 -28.84 24.52 -34.11
CA THR A 668 -30.26 24.21 -33.81
C THR A 668 -30.98 23.50 -34.95
N VAL A 669 -30.51 23.66 -36.20
CA VAL A 669 -31.13 23.08 -37.40
C VAL A 669 -30.06 22.53 -38.34
N PHE A 670 -30.32 21.35 -38.91
CA PHE A 670 -29.57 20.79 -40.04
C PHE A 670 -30.55 20.53 -41.18
N GLY A 671 -30.35 21.19 -42.32
CA GLY A 671 -31.22 21.08 -43.48
C GLY A 671 -31.16 19.69 -44.08
N ALA A 672 -29.94 19.22 -44.35
CA ALA A 672 -29.66 17.83 -44.68
C ALA A 672 -28.25 17.41 -44.25
N VAL A 673 -28.08 16.13 -43.91
CA VAL A 673 -26.78 15.51 -43.63
C VAL A 673 -26.65 14.24 -44.46
N ARG A 674 -25.60 14.18 -45.29
CA ARG A 674 -25.31 13.07 -46.20
C ARG A 674 -23.92 12.53 -45.88
N VAL A 675 -23.82 11.22 -45.69
CA VAL A 675 -22.55 10.53 -45.45
C VAL A 675 -22.44 9.38 -46.44
N TRP A 676 -21.61 9.56 -47.47
CA TRP A 676 -21.33 8.52 -48.46
C TRP A 676 -20.27 7.56 -47.99
N ARG A 677 -19.30 8.07 -47.23
CA ARG A 677 -18.22 7.31 -46.61
C ARG A 677 -17.94 7.89 -45.23
N THR A 678 -17.67 7.03 -44.25
CA THR A 678 -17.20 7.46 -42.94
C THR A 678 -15.93 8.30 -43.11
N PRO A 679 -15.93 9.58 -42.67
CA PRO A 679 -14.76 10.45 -42.79
C PRO A 679 -13.53 9.83 -42.11
N ALA A 680 -12.36 9.96 -42.75
CA ALA A 680 -11.11 9.46 -42.18
C ALA A 680 -10.71 10.23 -40.90
N PRO A 681 -9.85 9.67 -40.03
CA PRO A 681 -9.36 10.36 -38.84
C PRO A 681 -8.59 11.65 -39.15
N THR A 682 -8.09 11.82 -40.36
CA THR A 682 -7.45 13.05 -40.83
C THR A 682 -8.05 13.46 -42.15
N GLY A 683 -8.40 14.73 -42.29
CA GLY A 683 -9.00 15.24 -43.51
C GLY A 683 -9.09 16.75 -43.51
N VAL A 684 -9.88 17.24 -44.46
CA VAL A 684 -10.18 18.66 -44.62
C VAL A 684 -11.68 18.88 -44.64
N VAL A 685 -12.11 20.04 -44.17
CA VAL A 685 -13.49 20.47 -44.22
C VAL A 685 -13.55 21.84 -44.87
N HIS A 686 -14.38 21.98 -45.90
CA HIS A 686 -14.70 23.27 -46.49
C HIS A 686 -16.02 23.77 -45.93
N LEU A 687 -16.02 24.97 -45.38
CA LEU A 687 -17.20 25.67 -44.89
C LEU A 687 -17.48 26.84 -45.80
N ARG A 688 -18.76 27.03 -46.16
CA ARG A 688 -19.21 28.19 -46.92
C ARG A 688 -20.42 28.82 -46.25
N ARG A 689 -20.35 30.12 -45.97
CA ARG A 689 -21.48 30.88 -45.44
C ARG A 689 -22.55 31.03 -46.50
N ARG A 690 -23.80 30.69 -46.17
CA ARG A 690 -24.96 30.96 -47.03
C ARG A 690 -25.63 32.28 -46.69
N SER A 691 -25.80 32.53 -45.39
CA SER A 691 -26.47 33.72 -44.87
C SER A 691 -26.04 33.99 -43.43
N ARG A 692 -26.12 35.26 -43.03
CA ARG A 692 -25.90 35.73 -41.66
C ARG A 692 -27.00 36.73 -41.31
N GLY A 693 -27.75 36.42 -40.26
CA GLY A 693 -28.68 37.33 -39.59
C GLY A 693 -28.14 37.73 -38.21
N ALA A 694 -28.94 38.49 -37.46
CA ALA A 694 -28.60 38.87 -36.09
C ALA A 694 -28.63 37.67 -35.12
N ASN A 695 -29.52 36.71 -35.37
CA ASN A 695 -29.80 35.58 -34.47
C ASN A 695 -29.55 34.20 -35.09
N GLU A 696 -29.10 34.15 -36.36
CA GLU A 696 -28.85 32.89 -37.06
C GLU A 696 -27.72 33.03 -38.09
N MET A 697 -26.99 31.95 -38.32
CA MET A 697 -26.01 31.82 -39.39
C MET A 697 -26.19 30.46 -40.06
N CYS A 698 -26.19 30.44 -41.39
CA CYS A 698 -26.37 29.22 -42.17
C CYS A 698 -25.10 28.90 -42.95
N TRP A 699 -24.71 27.64 -42.95
CA TRP A 699 -23.43 27.16 -43.47
C TRP A 699 -23.64 25.89 -44.29
N ASP A 700 -23.02 25.82 -45.46
CA ASP A 700 -22.79 24.55 -46.15
C ASP A 700 -21.41 24.02 -45.70
N ILE A 701 -21.34 22.75 -45.29
CA ILE A 701 -20.11 22.13 -44.77
C ILE A 701 -19.83 20.85 -45.56
N THR A 702 -18.67 20.77 -46.21
CA THR A 702 -18.25 19.62 -47.01
C THR A 702 -16.99 18.99 -46.40
N TYR A 703 -17.09 17.71 -46.02
CA TYR A 703 -15.97 16.92 -45.52
C TYR A 703 -15.30 16.18 -46.66
N ALA A 704 -13.97 16.20 -46.69
CA ALA A 704 -13.19 15.47 -47.66
C ALA A 704 -11.94 14.81 -47.04
N ASP A 705 -11.49 13.73 -47.66
CA ASP A 705 -10.18 13.13 -47.40
C ASP A 705 -9.05 14.12 -47.81
N ALA A 706 -7.81 13.82 -47.42
CA ALA A 706 -6.66 14.69 -47.69
C ALA A 706 -6.39 14.93 -49.19
N ASP A 707 -6.92 14.07 -50.07
CA ASP A 707 -6.84 14.20 -51.52
C ASP A 707 -8.01 15.00 -52.15
N GLY A 708 -8.96 15.46 -51.33
CA GLY A 708 -10.15 16.20 -51.77
C GLY A 708 -11.39 15.34 -52.01
N THR A 709 -11.32 14.01 -51.89
CA THR A 709 -12.48 13.12 -52.09
C THR A 709 -13.56 13.40 -51.04
N VAL A 710 -14.77 13.81 -51.49
CA VAL A 710 -15.88 14.15 -50.59
C VAL A 710 -16.43 12.91 -49.88
N THR A 711 -16.53 12.97 -48.55
CA THR A 711 -17.02 11.89 -47.70
C THR A 711 -18.40 12.17 -47.11
N ALA A 712 -18.67 13.44 -46.77
CA ALA A 712 -19.93 13.88 -46.17
C ALA A 712 -20.24 15.35 -46.48
N GLU A 713 -21.53 15.70 -46.45
CA GLU A 713 -22.03 17.08 -46.59
C GLU A 713 -23.08 17.38 -45.53
N ILE A 714 -23.12 18.64 -45.09
CA ILE A 714 -24.13 19.21 -44.22
C ILE A 714 -24.63 20.52 -44.86
N ASP A 715 -25.95 20.61 -45.06
CA ASP A 715 -26.66 21.78 -45.60
C ASP A 715 -27.38 22.59 -44.51
#